data_AF-A0A6P8P4L0-F1
#
_entry.id   AF-A0A6P8P4L0-F1
#
_cell.length_a   1.000
_cell.length_b   1.000
_cell.length_c   1.000
_cell.angle_alpha   90.00
_cell.angle_beta   90.00
_cell.angle_gamma   90.00
#
_symmetry.space_group_name_H-M   'P 1'
#
loop_
_entity.id
_entity.type
_entity.pdbx_description
1 polymer ?
#
loop_
_entity_poly.entity_id
_entity_poly.type
_entity_poly.pdbx_seq_one_letter_code
_entity_poly.pdbx_strand_id
1 'polypeptide(L)'
;MWDMKKLVKASPQGLMMMALQGYLWILLLIFCTLRYSGTMSVDMEQSQNSLAATSNSRVKRGWVWNQFFVVEEYTGTEPLYVGKIHSDSDEGDSSIKYTISGEGAGTIFIIDELTGDIHATERLDREQKTFYTLRAQARDRQTNRLLEPESEFIIKVQDINDSEPKFLQAPYIGSIPELSPIGTSVMQVTASDADDPSYGSSARVVYSVLDREKHFTVDSKTGVIRTAVANLDRETQDRYEVVIQAMDMAGQMGGLSGSTTVTIVITDVNDNPPRFPQKMYQFSIEESAPVGTIIGRVKAEDWDQGENTDMTYQIKDEEDLGIFKVTTDGNTQEAIITIQKPLDFEAKNIHTVVVEALNKFVDPRFVDLGTFRDQTIIMVTVEDVDEPPEFQPPWNTMEVQEDIHVGSVIGVITALDPDAANLPVRYAIDRKTDQERIFDIDAKTGALTIGKALDRETAGWHNLTVLAMEADNELKVSRATLSIRILDVNDNPPELATPYEAAVCEDAIPGQLIQTISVVDRDEPQGGHHFYFTLAPEATNNRHFTLLDVKDNTAAVHTQRMGFNRQEQAIYLLPILVVDSGPPALSSTGTLTIRVCSCDNTGAIQSCNTTAYVMTTALSPGALIALLVCVLILIVLVLLILTLKRHHKGHLAIEEDEDMRDNVIKYNDEGGGEQDTEAYDMSALRSLYDFSEIKISDAGGGPGDGSGNNGISTELHSLPQWFQKPDLDFSMFRDYISKKVGQADEDFSVPPYDSFQTYAFEGSNSPAASLSSINTWSTTSSEQDFSYLNSWGPRFRQLAVMYTGHKGQEESKES
;
A
#
# COMPACT_ATOMS: atom_id res chain seq x y z
N MET A 1 -7.14 -44.29 -36.27
CA MET A 1 -6.37 -45.04 -37.29
C MET A 1 -4.91 -44.72 -37.01
N TRP A 2 -4.18 -45.67 -36.41
CA TRP A 2 -2.78 -45.58 -35.91
C TRP A 2 -2.39 -44.29 -35.14
N ASP A 3 -2.35 -44.30 -33.80
CA ASP A 3 -1.29 -44.84 -32.90
C ASP A 3 -0.12 -43.86 -32.70
N MET A 4 0.43 -43.65 -31.49
CA MET A 4 0.16 -44.28 -30.17
C MET A 4 0.21 -43.24 -29.02
N LYS A 5 0.06 -43.65 -27.75
CA LYS A 5 -0.25 -42.78 -26.60
C LYS A 5 0.83 -42.72 -25.50
N LYS A 6 0.87 -41.54 -24.85
CA LYS A 6 1.05 -41.29 -23.39
C LYS A 6 2.45 -41.30 -22.75
N LEU A 7 2.44 -40.58 -21.60
CA LEU A 7 3.36 -40.55 -20.45
C LEU A 7 4.61 -39.64 -20.54
N VAL A 8 5.17 -39.08 -19.45
CA VAL A 8 4.62 -38.28 -18.31
C VAL A 8 5.73 -38.03 -17.27
N LYS A 9 5.80 -36.79 -16.74
CA LYS A 9 6.47 -36.34 -15.50
C LYS A 9 8.01 -36.37 -15.35
N ALA A 10 8.46 -35.28 -14.71
CA ALA A 10 9.44 -35.18 -13.61
C ALA A 10 10.90 -34.76 -13.88
N SER A 11 11.33 -33.89 -12.98
CA SER A 11 12.67 -33.43 -12.58
C SER A 11 13.35 -34.51 -11.67
N PRO A 12 14.56 -34.35 -11.05
CA PRO A 12 15.22 -33.09 -10.66
C PRO A 12 16.76 -33.02 -10.67
N GLN A 13 17.26 -31.86 -10.19
CA GLN A 13 18.46 -31.58 -9.36
C GLN A 13 19.64 -32.58 -9.31
N GLY A 14 20.86 -32.03 -9.34
CA GLY A 14 22.07 -32.68 -8.85
C GLY A 14 22.75 -31.87 -7.74
N LEU A 15 22.91 -32.47 -6.55
CA LEU A 15 23.69 -31.93 -5.43
C LEU A 15 24.43 -33.09 -4.73
N MET A 16 25.65 -32.83 -4.25
CA MET A 16 26.47 -33.68 -3.37
C MET A 16 26.71 -35.15 -3.80
N MET A 17 27.93 -35.42 -4.26
CA MET A 17 28.46 -36.78 -4.38
C MET A 17 29.44 -37.07 -3.23
N MET A 18 29.17 -38.10 -2.44
CA MET A 18 30.15 -38.68 -1.50
C MET A 18 29.99 -40.20 -1.40
N ALA A 19 31.13 -40.86 -1.12
CA ALA A 19 31.29 -42.22 -0.61
C ALA A 19 31.05 -43.44 -1.55
N LEU A 20 32.17 -44.14 -1.78
CA LEU A 20 32.34 -45.61 -1.79
C LEU A 20 32.04 -46.45 -3.06
N GLN A 21 33.13 -46.69 -3.80
CA GLN A 21 33.82 -48.01 -3.84
C GLN A 21 33.44 -49.02 -4.96
N GLY A 22 34.36 -49.26 -5.91
CA GLY A 22 34.28 -50.42 -6.82
C GLY A 22 35.21 -50.48 -8.04
N TYR A 23 36.47 -50.93 -7.86
CA TYR A 23 37.26 -51.73 -8.82
C TYR A 23 37.65 -51.23 -10.26
N LEU A 24 38.97 -51.06 -10.44
CA LEU A 24 39.85 -51.83 -11.38
C LEU A 24 40.65 -51.09 -12.48
N TRP A 25 41.86 -50.63 -12.08
CA TRP A 25 43.16 -50.77 -12.78
C TRP A 25 43.63 -49.86 -13.94
N ILE A 26 44.97 -49.75 -13.96
CA ILE A 26 45.90 -49.37 -15.05
C ILE A 26 46.10 -47.86 -15.34
N LEU A 27 47.22 -47.36 -14.80
CA LEU A 27 48.31 -46.56 -15.40
C LEU A 27 47.96 -45.32 -16.26
N LEU A 28 48.67 -44.17 -16.17
CA LEU A 28 49.97 -43.90 -15.53
C LEU A 28 50.16 -42.38 -15.33
N LEU A 29 50.62 -41.92 -14.16
CA LEU A 29 51.56 -40.78 -13.99
C LEU A 29 51.87 -40.45 -12.51
N ILE A 30 53.14 -40.11 -12.21
CA ILE A 30 53.73 -39.53 -10.98
C ILE A 30 53.42 -40.28 -9.64
N PHE A 31 54.12 -40.19 -8.49
CA PHE A 31 55.27 -39.46 -7.93
C PHE A 31 56.29 -40.49 -7.35
N CYS A 32 57.51 -40.19 -6.86
CA CYS A 32 57.89 -39.11 -5.95
C CYS A 32 59.42 -38.88 -5.86
N THR A 33 59.81 -37.79 -5.19
CA THR A 33 61.19 -37.45 -4.81
C THR A 33 61.55 -37.98 -3.41
N LEU A 34 62.81 -38.40 -3.20
CA LEU A 34 63.74 -37.84 -2.20
C LEU A 34 64.98 -38.72 -1.91
N ARG A 35 66.16 -38.10 -2.11
CA ARG A 35 67.48 -38.31 -1.46
C ARG A 35 67.76 -39.60 -0.67
N TYR A 36 68.88 -40.24 -1.00
CA TYR A 36 69.99 -40.33 -0.04
C TYR A 36 71.37 -40.27 -0.71
N SER A 37 72.41 -40.01 0.07
CA SER A 37 73.79 -39.74 -0.38
C SER A 37 74.61 -41.02 -0.60
N GLY A 38 75.61 -40.97 -1.50
CA GLY A 38 76.60 -42.06 -1.64
C GLY A 38 77.65 -41.82 -2.73
N THR A 39 78.79 -41.22 -2.36
CA THR A 39 79.98 -41.12 -3.23
C THR A 39 80.91 -42.31 -3.03
N MET A 40 81.26 -43.04 -4.09
CA MET A 40 82.49 -43.85 -4.13
C MET A 40 83.08 -43.92 -5.54
N SER A 41 84.38 -43.70 -5.64
CA SER A 41 85.21 -43.95 -6.82
C SER A 41 85.68 -45.41 -6.84
N VAL A 42 85.92 -45.97 -8.03
CA VAL A 42 86.84 -47.09 -8.25
C VAL A 42 87.57 -46.87 -9.58
N ASP A 43 88.88 -47.01 -9.56
CA ASP A 43 89.75 -46.84 -10.73
C ASP A 43 89.68 -48.02 -11.73
N MET A 44 90.15 -47.79 -12.96
CA MET A 44 90.22 -48.81 -14.01
C MET A 44 91.68 -49.17 -14.29
N GLU A 45 92.14 -50.33 -13.79
CA GLU A 45 93.50 -50.82 -14.02
C GLU A 45 93.59 -52.04 -14.96
N GLN A 46 94.76 -52.19 -15.55
CA GLN A 46 95.15 -52.89 -16.77
C GLN A 46 94.87 -54.40 -16.85
N SER A 47 94.72 -54.88 -18.10
CA SER A 47 95.16 -56.21 -18.52
C SER A 47 95.69 -56.15 -19.96
N GLN A 48 96.75 -56.90 -20.29
CA GLN A 48 97.46 -56.81 -21.57
C GLN A 48 97.38 -58.10 -22.42
N ASN A 49 97.17 -57.90 -23.73
CA ASN A 49 97.70 -58.66 -24.88
C ASN A 49 97.72 -60.21 -24.88
N SER A 50 97.14 -60.79 -25.93
CA SER A 50 97.96 -61.49 -26.94
C SER A 50 97.26 -61.74 -28.30
N LEU A 51 97.76 -61.03 -29.33
CA LEU A 51 98.01 -61.48 -30.72
C LEU A 51 96.99 -62.40 -31.44
N ALA A 52 96.28 -61.82 -32.44
CA ALA A 52 95.87 -62.50 -33.67
C ALA A 52 95.94 -61.53 -34.87
N ALA A 53 96.09 -62.03 -36.10
CA ALA A 53 96.60 -61.24 -37.22
C ALA A 53 95.54 -60.47 -38.05
N THR A 54 95.89 -59.23 -38.39
CA THR A 54 95.71 -58.54 -39.68
C THR A 54 94.41 -58.74 -40.48
N SER A 55 93.52 -57.74 -40.41
CA SER A 55 92.90 -57.19 -41.63
C SER A 55 92.62 -55.69 -41.45
N ASN A 56 92.99 -54.86 -42.43
CA ASN A 56 92.73 -53.42 -42.39
C ASN A 56 91.34 -53.12 -42.97
N SER A 57 90.32 -53.03 -42.13
CA SER A 57 89.04 -52.40 -42.44
C SER A 57 88.89 -51.11 -41.63
N ARG A 58 88.99 -49.96 -42.33
CA ARG A 58 88.88 -48.60 -41.74
C ARG A 58 87.40 -48.34 -41.41
N VAL A 59 86.98 -48.70 -40.19
CA VAL A 59 85.60 -48.45 -39.72
C VAL A 59 85.33 -46.95 -39.70
N LYS A 60 84.40 -46.47 -40.55
CA LYS A 60 84.04 -45.05 -40.66
C LYS A 60 83.46 -44.58 -39.32
N ARG A 61 84.12 -43.62 -38.66
CA ARG A 61 83.60 -42.97 -37.44
C ARG A 61 82.52 -41.99 -37.85
N GLY A 62 81.25 -42.34 -37.61
CA GLY A 62 80.14 -41.41 -37.82
C GLY A 62 80.25 -40.21 -36.90
N TRP A 63 80.54 -39.03 -37.46
CA TRP A 63 80.46 -37.75 -36.76
C TRP A 63 79.13 -37.08 -37.10
N VAL A 64 78.39 -36.69 -36.06
CA VAL A 64 77.00 -36.24 -36.17
C VAL A 64 76.94 -34.73 -36.41
N TRP A 65 77.03 -34.34 -37.68
CA TRP A 65 76.76 -32.98 -38.15
C TRP A 65 75.82 -33.02 -39.36
N ASN A 66 74.61 -33.54 -39.14
CA ASN A 66 73.53 -33.55 -40.14
C ASN A 66 72.68 -32.25 -40.10
N GLN A 67 73.19 -31.17 -39.51
CA GLN A 67 72.55 -29.86 -39.53
C GLN A 67 73.58 -28.73 -39.73
N PHE A 68 73.23 -27.77 -40.59
CA PHE A 68 73.85 -26.45 -40.67
C PHE A 68 72.87 -25.39 -40.17
N PHE A 69 73.36 -24.18 -39.94
CA PHE A 69 72.59 -23.03 -39.48
C PHE A 69 72.85 -21.83 -40.40
N VAL A 70 71.80 -21.05 -40.66
CA VAL A 70 71.85 -19.83 -41.47
C VAL A 70 70.96 -18.78 -40.83
N VAL A 71 71.45 -17.55 -40.67
CA VAL A 71 70.65 -16.44 -40.10
C VAL A 71 69.72 -15.89 -41.17
N GLU A 72 68.50 -15.53 -40.77
CA GLU A 72 67.49 -14.95 -41.66
C GLU A 72 67.69 -13.46 -41.97
N GLU A 73 66.83 -12.93 -42.85
CA GLU A 73 66.80 -11.54 -43.33
C GLU A 73 68.17 -10.93 -43.64
N TYR A 74 69.11 -11.77 -44.11
CA TYR A 74 70.47 -11.34 -44.40
C TYR A 74 70.49 -10.30 -45.52
N THR A 75 70.85 -9.06 -45.16
CA THR A 75 70.77 -7.89 -46.05
C THR A 75 72.01 -7.68 -46.94
N GLY A 76 72.99 -8.58 -46.90
CA GLY A 76 74.23 -8.47 -47.68
C GLY A 76 74.04 -8.67 -49.19
N THR A 77 75.01 -8.19 -49.98
CA THR A 77 75.02 -8.29 -51.45
C THR A 77 75.74 -9.51 -52.01
N GLU A 78 76.35 -10.31 -51.14
CA GLU A 78 77.06 -11.55 -51.49
C GLU A 78 76.28 -12.76 -50.92
N PRO A 79 76.28 -13.93 -51.59
CA PRO A 79 75.61 -15.13 -51.09
C PRO A 79 76.11 -15.53 -49.69
N LEU A 80 75.20 -15.73 -48.74
CA LEU A 80 75.53 -16.02 -47.35
C LEU A 80 76.08 -17.45 -47.23
N TYR A 81 77.35 -17.59 -46.84
CA TYR A 81 77.96 -18.89 -46.58
C TYR A 81 77.28 -19.61 -45.40
N VAL A 82 76.76 -20.81 -45.66
CA VAL A 82 76.00 -21.66 -44.71
C VAL A 82 76.89 -22.73 -44.08
N GLY A 83 77.88 -23.23 -44.82
CA GLY A 83 78.73 -24.33 -44.38
C GLY A 83 79.44 -25.03 -45.54
N LYS A 84 80.10 -26.15 -45.24
CA LYS A 84 80.89 -26.92 -46.21
C LYS A 84 80.66 -28.40 -46.02
N ILE A 85 80.48 -29.12 -47.13
CA ILE A 85 80.55 -30.59 -47.16
C ILE A 85 81.86 -31.06 -47.80
N HIS A 86 82.34 -32.23 -47.37
CA HIS A 86 83.61 -32.80 -47.79
C HIS A 86 83.56 -34.33 -47.64
N SER A 87 84.41 -35.06 -48.37
CA SER A 87 84.54 -36.52 -48.30
C SER A 87 86.01 -36.90 -48.20
N ASP A 88 86.33 -37.82 -47.31
CA ASP A 88 87.66 -38.41 -47.09
C ASP A 88 88.07 -39.44 -48.17
N SER A 89 87.38 -39.42 -49.32
CA SER A 89 87.68 -40.19 -50.52
C SER A 89 88.61 -39.45 -51.51
N ASP A 90 89.27 -38.37 -51.07
CA ASP A 90 90.11 -37.47 -51.88
C ASP A 90 91.61 -37.82 -51.86
N GLU A 91 91.98 -38.97 -51.27
CA GLU A 91 93.35 -39.44 -50.97
C GLU A 91 94.23 -39.77 -52.22
N GLY A 92 93.97 -39.15 -53.39
CA GLY A 92 94.82 -39.24 -54.59
C GLY A 92 94.28 -38.60 -55.88
N ASP A 93 94.53 -37.29 -56.10
CA ASP A 93 94.36 -36.50 -57.36
C ASP A 93 92.96 -36.51 -58.04
N SER A 94 92.01 -37.28 -57.50
CA SER A 94 90.61 -37.30 -57.91
C SER A 94 89.89 -36.06 -57.39
N SER A 95 89.89 -35.00 -58.19
CA SER A 95 88.99 -33.86 -58.01
C SER A 95 87.55 -34.34 -57.84
N ILE A 96 87.00 -34.16 -56.64
CA ILE A 96 85.61 -34.50 -56.33
C ILE A 96 84.68 -33.45 -56.97
N LYS A 97 83.51 -33.89 -57.41
CA LYS A 97 82.35 -33.05 -57.72
C LYS A 97 81.32 -33.22 -56.61
N TYR A 98 81.02 -32.13 -55.91
CA TYR A 98 79.93 -32.04 -54.94
C TYR A 98 78.64 -31.58 -55.63
N THR A 99 77.51 -32.13 -55.21
CA THR A 99 76.17 -31.74 -55.67
C THR A 99 75.17 -31.82 -54.52
N ILE A 100 74.18 -30.93 -54.51
CA ILE A 100 73.06 -30.97 -53.57
C ILE A 100 71.72 -31.16 -54.29
N SER A 101 70.82 -31.87 -53.64
CA SER A 101 69.44 -32.17 -54.07
C SER A 101 68.49 -31.99 -52.87
N GLY A 102 67.19 -31.80 -53.12
CA GLY A 102 66.18 -31.58 -52.07
C GLY A 102 65.58 -30.18 -52.10
N GLU A 103 65.15 -29.67 -50.95
CA GLU A 103 64.40 -28.42 -50.86
C GLU A 103 65.28 -27.19 -51.06
N GLY A 104 64.90 -26.29 -51.99
CA GLY A 104 65.67 -25.08 -52.30
C GLY A 104 67.01 -25.31 -53.01
N ALA A 105 67.38 -26.57 -53.30
CA ALA A 105 68.64 -26.91 -53.95
C ALA A 105 68.69 -26.37 -55.39
N GLY A 106 69.69 -25.54 -55.67
CA GLY A 106 69.89 -24.89 -56.98
C GLY A 106 69.07 -23.61 -57.21
N THR A 107 68.32 -23.13 -56.20
CA THR A 107 67.60 -21.85 -56.24
C THR A 107 67.90 -20.99 -55.01
N ILE A 108 67.53 -21.49 -53.83
CA ILE A 108 67.76 -20.84 -52.52
C ILE A 108 69.17 -21.16 -52.04
N PHE A 109 69.60 -22.42 -52.17
CA PHE A 109 70.91 -22.90 -51.76
C PHE A 109 71.70 -23.39 -52.97
N ILE A 110 72.91 -22.85 -53.15
CA ILE A 110 73.88 -23.31 -54.14
C ILE A 110 75.06 -23.97 -53.44
N ILE A 111 75.77 -24.85 -54.16
CA ILE A 111 77.03 -25.44 -53.71
C ILE A 111 78.11 -25.20 -54.77
N ASP A 112 79.31 -24.83 -54.34
CA ASP A 112 80.47 -24.87 -55.22
C ASP A 112 80.84 -26.35 -55.47
N GLU A 113 80.77 -26.76 -56.74
CA GLU A 113 80.98 -28.15 -57.14
C GLU A 113 82.39 -28.68 -56.85
N LEU A 114 83.38 -27.79 -56.68
CA LEU A 114 84.80 -28.14 -56.49
C LEU A 114 85.22 -28.06 -55.03
N THR A 115 84.78 -27.04 -54.30
CA THR A 115 85.16 -26.83 -52.90
C THR A 115 84.19 -27.47 -51.92
N GLY A 116 82.93 -27.69 -52.30
CA GLY A 116 81.87 -28.17 -51.42
C GLY A 116 81.27 -27.11 -50.49
N ASP A 117 81.55 -25.82 -50.72
CA ASP A 117 81.02 -24.70 -49.93
C ASP A 117 79.57 -24.36 -50.35
N ILE A 118 78.65 -24.36 -49.38
CA ILE A 118 77.22 -24.12 -49.55
C ILE A 118 76.90 -22.66 -49.18
N HIS A 119 76.15 -21.98 -50.05
CA HIS A 119 75.74 -20.59 -49.86
C HIS A 119 74.23 -20.44 -50.09
N ALA A 120 73.58 -19.59 -49.29
CA ALA A 120 72.22 -19.11 -49.54
C ALA A 120 72.27 -17.88 -50.47
N THR A 121 71.48 -17.91 -51.55
CA THR A 121 71.43 -16.87 -52.59
C THR A 121 70.20 -15.98 -52.52
N GLU A 122 69.18 -16.40 -51.79
CA GLU A 122 67.96 -15.65 -51.52
C GLU A 122 67.89 -15.31 -50.02
N ARG A 123 67.09 -14.31 -49.65
CA ARG A 123 66.78 -14.08 -48.24
C ARG A 123 65.92 -15.20 -47.70
N LEU A 124 66.08 -15.47 -46.41
CA LEU A 124 65.31 -16.45 -45.67
C LEU A 124 64.46 -15.72 -44.63
N ASP A 125 63.33 -16.33 -44.31
CA ASP A 125 62.26 -15.89 -43.40
C ASP A 125 61.84 -17.16 -42.65
N ARG A 126 62.03 -17.16 -41.33
CA ARG A 126 61.89 -18.33 -40.45
C ARG A 126 60.42 -18.58 -40.10
N GLU A 127 59.62 -17.52 -40.00
CA GLU A 127 58.17 -17.50 -39.80
C GLU A 127 57.47 -18.18 -41.00
N GLN A 128 58.00 -17.95 -42.20
CA GLN A 128 57.62 -18.65 -43.43
C GLN A 128 58.18 -20.08 -43.47
N LYS A 129 59.47 -20.29 -43.16
CA LYS A 129 60.08 -21.64 -43.15
C LYS A 129 61.31 -21.82 -42.25
N THR A 130 61.07 -22.41 -41.07
CA THR A 130 62.09 -22.72 -40.03
C THR A 130 63.25 -23.64 -40.43
N PHE A 131 63.08 -24.57 -41.39
CA PHE A 131 64.17 -25.44 -41.85
C PHE A 131 63.95 -26.03 -43.26
N TYR A 132 65.04 -26.44 -43.91
CA TYR A 132 65.05 -27.07 -45.23
C TYR A 132 65.78 -28.42 -45.17
N THR A 133 65.22 -29.46 -45.80
CA THR A 133 65.88 -30.77 -45.91
C THR A 133 66.57 -30.91 -47.27
N LEU A 134 67.90 -31.06 -47.24
CA LEU A 134 68.75 -31.24 -48.41
C LEU A 134 69.56 -32.53 -48.32
N ARG A 135 70.14 -32.92 -49.45
CA ARG A 135 70.93 -34.13 -49.60
C ARG A 135 72.21 -33.84 -50.34
N ALA A 136 73.32 -34.27 -49.75
CA ALA A 136 74.65 -34.15 -50.29
C ALA A 136 75.04 -35.41 -51.07
N GLN A 137 75.64 -35.22 -52.25
CA GLN A 137 76.18 -36.31 -53.05
C GLN A 137 77.57 -35.94 -53.60
N ALA A 138 78.59 -36.70 -53.17
CA ALA A 138 79.96 -36.61 -53.69
C ALA A 138 80.18 -37.62 -54.84
N ARG A 139 80.82 -37.18 -55.91
CA ARG A 139 81.13 -37.97 -57.11
C ARG A 139 82.52 -37.69 -57.65
N ASP A 140 83.10 -38.59 -58.41
CA ASP A 140 84.33 -38.32 -59.16
C ASP A 140 84.05 -37.39 -60.36
N ARG A 141 84.81 -36.30 -60.51
CA ARG A 141 84.55 -35.28 -61.55
C ARG A 141 84.81 -35.77 -62.98
N GLN A 142 85.65 -36.79 -63.19
CA GLN A 142 86.00 -37.29 -64.54
C GLN A 142 85.03 -38.37 -65.04
N THR A 143 84.61 -39.26 -64.15
CA THR A 143 83.80 -40.46 -64.45
C THR A 143 82.35 -40.33 -64.01
N ASN A 144 82.00 -39.29 -63.22
CA ASN A 144 80.68 -39.11 -62.58
C ASN A 144 80.26 -40.30 -61.68
N ARG A 145 81.22 -41.13 -61.27
CA ARG A 145 80.98 -42.27 -60.38
C ARG A 145 80.65 -41.77 -58.97
N LEU A 146 79.66 -42.39 -58.34
CA LEU A 146 79.41 -42.19 -56.90
C LEU A 146 80.66 -42.60 -56.11
N LEU A 147 81.10 -41.71 -55.21
CA LEU A 147 82.18 -41.98 -54.25
C LEU A 147 81.61 -42.34 -52.88
N GLU A 148 80.60 -41.59 -52.45
CA GLU A 148 79.84 -41.77 -51.22
C GLU A 148 78.37 -42.09 -51.54
N PRO A 149 77.59 -42.67 -50.60
CA PRO A 149 76.12 -42.65 -50.67
C PRO A 149 75.56 -41.22 -50.56
N GLU A 150 74.31 -41.02 -50.96
CA GLU A 150 73.56 -39.79 -50.69
C GLU A 150 73.39 -39.60 -49.17
N SER A 151 73.71 -38.40 -48.66
CA SER A 151 73.69 -38.08 -47.23
C SER A 151 72.73 -36.92 -46.95
N GLU A 152 71.67 -37.17 -46.17
CA GLU A 152 70.65 -36.18 -45.83
C GLU A 152 71.12 -35.26 -44.68
N PHE A 153 70.87 -33.96 -44.83
CA PHE A 153 71.21 -32.93 -43.85
C PHE A 153 70.15 -31.82 -43.86
N ILE A 154 70.04 -31.09 -42.75
CA ILE A 154 69.06 -30.02 -42.57
C ILE A 154 69.78 -28.68 -42.54
N ILE A 155 69.28 -27.68 -43.25
CA ILE A 155 69.64 -26.28 -43.01
C ILE A 155 68.55 -25.70 -42.12
N LYS A 156 68.89 -25.34 -40.88
CA LYS A 156 67.98 -24.63 -39.96
C LYS A 156 68.17 -23.13 -40.11
N VAL A 157 67.06 -22.43 -40.24
CA VAL A 157 67.06 -20.97 -40.17
C VAL A 157 67.22 -20.57 -38.70
N GLN A 158 68.07 -19.58 -38.42
CA GLN A 158 68.28 -18.99 -37.12
C GLN A 158 67.51 -17.68 -37.02
N ASP A 159 66.67 -17.68 -36.00
CA ASP A 159 65.85 -16.59 -35.49
C ASP A 159 66.59 -15.26 -35.32
N ILE A 160 65.97 -14.18 -35.78
CA ILE A 160 66.23 -12.81 -35.33
C ILE A 160 64.95 -12.19 -34.79
N ASN A 161 65.07 -11.17 -33.95
CA ASN A 161 63.90 -10.50 -33.38
C ASN A 161 63.41 -9.38 -34.31
N ASP A 162 62.65 -9.72 -35.36
CA ASP A 162 62.07 -8.75 -36.29
C ASP A 162 60.52 -8.70 -36.32
N SER A 163 59.84 -9.64 -35.67
CA SER A 163 58.40 -9.53 -35.40
C SER A 163 58.12 -8.70 -34.15
N GLU A 164 57.13 -7.82 -34.22
CA GLU A 164 56.56 -7.19 -33.02
C GLU A 164 55.39 -8.02 -32.42
N PRO A 165 55.24 -8.03 -31.07
CA PRO A 165 54.11 -8.67 -30.38
C PRO A 165 52.75 -8.13 -30.83
N LYS A 166 51.87 -8.99 -31.34
CA LYS A 166 50.54 -8.61 -31.85
C LYS A 166 49.42 -9.11 -30.95
N PHE A 167 48.57 -8.19 -30.49
CA PHE A 167 47.39 -8.51 -29.68
C PHE A 167 46.37 -9.32 -30.47
N LEU A 168 45.89 -10.42 -29.89
CA LEU A 168 45.09 -11.44 -30.58
C LEU A 168 43.59 -11.10 -30.67
N GLN A 169 43.12 -10.09 -29.94
CA GLN A 169 41.72 -9.68 -29.89
C GLN A 169 41.65 -8.16 -29.89
N ALA A 170 40.69 -7.60 -30.64
CA ALA A 170 40.37 -6.18 -30.62
C ALA A 170 38.89 -5.99 -31.04
N PRO A 171 38.13 -5.07 -30.40
CA PRO A 171 38.51 -4.27 -29.24
C PRO A 171 38.54 -5.09 -27.93
N TYR A 172 39.34 -4.66 -26.95
CA TYR A 172 39.24 -5.14 -25.57
C TYR A 172 38.28 -4.26 -24.79
N ILE A 173 37.18 -4.84 -24.30
CA ILE A 173 36.21 -4.19 -23.42
C ILE A 173 35.98 -5.09 -22.21
N GLY A 174 36.03 -4.52 -21.01
CA GLY A 174 35.78 -5.23 -19.75
C GLY A 174 35.03 -4.38 -18.75
N SER A 175 34.49 -5.01 -17.72
CA SER A 175 33.69 -4.37 -16.68
C SER A 175 34.18 -4.72 -15.29
N ILE A 176 34.07 -3.80 -14.35
CA ILE A 176 34.41 -4.02 -12.94
C ILE A 176 33.46 -3.20 -12.03
N PRO A 177 32.91 -3.78 -10.94
CA PRO A 177 32.14 -2.99 -9.98
C PRO A 177 32.98 -1.92 -9.31
N GLU A 178 32.38 -0.79 -8.99
CA GLU A 178 33.05 0.20 -8.14
C GLU A 178 33.19 -0.28 -6.69
N LEU A 179 33.99 0.47 -5.92
CA LEU A 179 34.51 0.05 -4.61
C LEU A 179 35.23 -1.33 -4.62
N SER A 180 35.60 -1.84 -5.80
CA SER A 180 36.32 -3.12 -5.93
C SER A 180 37.67 -3.07 -5.22
N PRO A 181 37.98 -4.01 -4.30
CA PRO A 181 39.25 -4.06 -3.58
C PRO A 181 40.47 -4.08 -4.51
N ILE A 182 41.59 -3.53 -4.05
CA ILE A 182 42.87 -3.54 -4.77
C ILE A 182 43.29 -4.98 -5.13
N GLY A 183 43.71 -5.18 -6.37
CA GLY A 183 44.11 -6.49 -6.91
C GLY A 183 42.97 -7.31 -7.51
N THR A 184 41.73 -6.80 -7.52
CA THR A 184 40.59 -7.47 -8.17
C THR A 184 40.81 -7.57 -9.68
N SER A 185 40.52 -8.73 -10.26
CA SER A 185 40.79 -9.03 -11.67
C SER A 185 39.68 -8.48 -12.57
N VAL A 186 40.04 -7.68 -13.57
CA VAL A 186 39.11 -7.07 -14.54
C VAL A 186 38.98 -7.96 -15.78
N MET A 187 40.11 -8.24 -16.44
CA MET A 187 40.16 -9.05 -17.67
C MET A 187 41.57 -9.62 -17.89
N GLN A 188 41.76 -10.34 -18.99
CA GLN A 188 43.08 -10.76 -19.47
C GLN A 188 43.25 -10.35 -20.94
N VAL A 189 44.35 -9.67 -21.26
CA VAL A 189 44.78 -9.42 -22.65
C VAL A 189 45.85 -10.42 -23.06
N THR A 190 45.94 -10.70 -24.36
CA THR A 190 46.91 -11.68 -24.90
C THR A 190 47.49 -11.16 -26.20
N ALA A 191 48.81 -10.99 -26.23
CA ALA A 191 49.59 -10.85 -27.45
C ALA A 191 50.30 -12.17 -27.78
N SER A 192 50.50 -12.42 -29.07
CA SER A 192 51.42 -13.42 -29.57
C SER A 192 52.53 -12.73 -30.32
N ASP A 193 53.75 -13.20 -30.11
CA ASP A 193 54.81 -12.99 -31.08
C ASP A 193 54.77 -14.05 -32.18
N ALA A 194 55.59 -13.92 -33.21
CA ALA A 194 55.79 -14.92 -34.25
C ALA A 194 57.16 -15.64 -34.16
N ASP A 195 58.17 -14.97 -33.61
CA ASP A 195 59.57 -15.43 -33.47
C ASP A 195 59.73 -16.74 -32.67
N ASP A 196 60.95 -17.27 -32.53
CA ASP A 196 61.24 -18.52 -31.81
C ASP A 196 61.32 -18.29 -30.28
N PRO A 197 60.39 -18.85 -29.47
CA PRO A 197 60.44 -18.70 -28.02
C PRO A 197 61.61 -19.45 -27.34
N SER A 198 62.37 -20.26 -28.09
CA SER A 198 63.56 -20.97 -27.62
C SER A 198 64.89 -20.30 -27.99
N TYR A 199 64.87 -19.31 -28.89
CA TYR A 199 66.04 -18.49 -29.26
C TYR A 199 65.89 -17.08 -28.67
N GLY A 200 67.01 -16.42 -28.32
CA GLY A 200 67.07 -15.03 -27.84
C GLY A 200 66.38 -14.70 -26.49
N SER A 201 65.30 -15.40 -26.14
CA SER A 201 64.08 -14.84 -25.55
C SER A 201 63.26 -13.96 -26.51
N SER A 202 63.42 -14.07 -27.85
CA SER A 202 62.79 -13.19 -28.86
C SER A 202 61.28 -13.09 -28.64
N ALA A 203 60.53 -14.16 -28.94
CA ALA A 203 59.08 -14.25 -28.74
C ALA A 203 58.59 -14.22 -27.26
N ARG A 204 59.43 -13.85 -26.29
CA ARG A 204 59.05 -13.81 -24.87
C ARG A 204 58.46 -12.46 -24.48
N VAL A 205 57.17 -12.31 -24.78
CA VAL A 205 56.37 -11.14 -24.41
C VAL A 205 56.35 -10.87 -22.90
N VAL A 206 56.44 -9.59 -22.54
CA VAL A 206 56.19 -8.99 -21.22
C VAL A 206 55.16 -7.87 -21.38
N TYR A 207 54.18 -7.83 -20.48
CA TYR A 207 53.11 -6.82 -20.48
C TYR A 207 53.42 -5.64 -19.54
N SER A 208 53.07 -4.43 -19.97
CA SER A 208 53.14 -3.20 -19.18
C SER A 208 51.93 -2.30 -19.44
N VAL A 209 51.56 -1.46 -18.47
CA VAL A 209 50.63 -0.35 -18.69
C VAL A 209 51.44 0.84 -19.22
N LEU A 210 51.00 1.45 -20.31
CA LEU A 210 51.63 2.67 -20.85
C LEU A 210 51.20 3.90 -20.01
N ASP A 211 51.95 5.01 -20.15
CA ASP A 211 51.92 6.15 -19.25
C ASP A 211 50.52 6.70 -18.83
N ARG A 212 50.49 7.28 -17.64
CA ARG A 212 49.40 8.02 -16.97
C ARG A 212 48.32 7.25 -16.22
N GLU A 213 47.99 6.01 -16.57
CA GLU A 213 46.99 5.26 -15.79
C GLU A 213 47.54 4.85 -14.41
N LYS A 214 46.72 5.01 -13.38
CA LYS A 214 47.03 4.72 -11.96
C LYS A 214 45.98 3.85 -11.28
N HIS A 215 44.78 3.73 -11.84
CA HIS A 215 43.67 2.97 -11.25
C HIS A 215 43.78 1.47 -11.57
N PHE A 216 44.62 1.09 -12.54
CA PHE A 216 44.82 -0.28 -13.00
C PHE A 216 46.31 -0.65 -13.13
N THR A 217 46.60 -1.95 -13.01
CA THR A 217 47.89 -2.58 -13.28
C THR A 217 47.70 -3.80 -14.18
N VAL A 218 48.75 -4.28 -14.84
CA VAL A 218 48.76 -5.55 -15.58
C VAL A 218 49.81 -6.48 -15.00
N ASP A 219 49.48 -7.77 -14.83
CA ASP A 219 50.48 -8.78 -14.52
C ASP A 219 51.38 -9.02 -15.74
N SER A 220 52.68 -8.78 -15.54
CA SER A 220 53.67 -8.68 -16.62
C SER A 220 53.95 -9.98 -17.36
N LYS A 221 53.40 -11.12 -16.93
CA LYS A 221 53.59 -12.44 -17.57
C LYS A 221 52.30 -13.03 -18.13
N THR A 222 51.16 -12.71 -17.53
CA THR A 222 49.86 -13.30 -17.87
C THR A 222 48.95 -12.34 -18.62
N GLY A 223 49.21 -11.03 -18.62
CA GLY A 223 48.34 -10.04 -19.25
C GLY A 223 47.03 -9.79 -18.47
N VAL A 224 46.92 -10.30 -17.23
CA VAL A 224 45.74 -10.10 -16.37
C VAL A 224 45.75 -8.68 -15.82
N ILE A 225 44.73 -7.90 -16.14
CA ILE A 225 44.53 -6.53 -15.67
C ILE A 225 43.82 -6.55 -14.31
N ARG A 226 44.32 -5.78 -13.35
CA ARG A 226 43.82 -5.70 -11.97
C ARG A 226 43.65 -4.26 -11.50
N THR A 227 42.70 -4.04 -10.59
CA THR A 227 42.56 -2.77 -9.87
C THR A 227 43.83 -2.47 -9.06
N ALA A 228 44.26 -1.20 -9.08
CA ALA A 228 45.43 -0.71 -8.37
C ALA A 228 45.07 0.19 -7.18
N VAL A 229 43.86 0.77 -7.20
CA VAL A 229 43.26 1.55 -6.11
C VAL A 229 41.96 0.89 -5.63
N ALA A 230 41.45 1.33 -4.47
CA ALA A 230 40.18 0.85 -3.91
C ALA A 230 38.99 1.79 -4.21
N ASN A 231 39.27 3.05 -4.56
CA ASN A 231 38.29 4.10 -4.81
C ASN A 231 38.00 4.26 -6.31
N LEU A 232 37.65 3.16 -6.97
CA LEU A 232 36.86 3.25 -8.21
C LEU A 232 35.45 3.70 -7.80
N ASP A 233 34.90 4.63 -8.57
CA ASP A 233 33.74 5.49 -8.29
C ASP A 233 33.22 5.93 -9.67
N ARG A 234 31.99 5.55 -10.01
CA ARG A 234 31.36 5.70 -11.33
C ARG A 234 30.73 7.08 -11.49
N GLU A 235 30.21 7.66 -10.42
CA GLU A 235 29.62 9.00 -10.36
C GLU A 235 30.69 10.07 -10.71
N THR A 236 31.94 9.82 -10.32
CA THR A 236 33.13 10.57 -10.72
C THR A 236 33.63 10.16 -12.11
N GLN A 237 33.76 8.86 -12.41
CA GLN A 237 34.24 8.39 -13.72
C GLN A 237 33.79 6.96 -14.09
N ASP A 238 32.77 6.86 -14.94
CA ASP A 238 32.18 5.61 -15.45
C ASP A 238 33.11 4.76 -16.36
N ARG A 239 34.14 5.37 -16.96
CA ARG A 239 34.92 4.74 -18.04
C ARG A 239 36.39 5.14 -18.06
N TYR A 240 37.26 4.14 -18.20
CA TYR A 240 38.72 4.29 -18.31
C TYR A 240 39.24 3.70 -19.63
N GLU A 241 40.23 4.35 -20.24
CA GLU A 241 40.93 3.88 -21.44
C GLU A 241 42.39 3.57 -21.10
N VAL A 242 42.69 2.29 -20.91
CA VAL A 242 44.01 1.81 -20.45
C VAL A 242 44.80 1.29 -21.64
N VAL A 243 45.91 1.94 -21.98
CA VAL A 243 46.81 1.47 -23.04
C VAL A 243 47.74 0.40 -22.45
N ILE A 244 47.65 -0.82 -22.97
CA ILE A 244 48.54 -1.94 -22.60
C ILE A 244 49.57 -2.11 -23.71
N GLN A 245 50.84 -2.19 -23.33
CA GLN A 245 51.95 -2.52 -24.21
C GLN A 245 52.35 -3.98 -23.99
N ALA A 246 52.70 -4.66 -25.08
CA ALA A 246 53.33 -5.97 -25.09
C ALA A 246 54.71 -5.82 -25.74
N MET A 247 55.77 -6.09 -24.98
CA MET A 247 57.16 -5.96 -25.43
C MET A 247 57.85 -7.32 -25.47
N ASP A 248 58.58 -7.62 -26.53
CA ASP A 248 59.32 -8.87 -26.72
C ASP A 248 60.60 -8.94 -25.85
N MET A 249 61.52 -9.89 -26.12
CA MET A 249 62.86 -9.96 -25.50
C MET A 249 62.86 -9.99 -23.95
N ALA A 250 61.74 -10.43 -23.35
CA ALA A 250 61.44 -10.32 -21.93
C ALA A 250 61.49 -8.87 -21.36
N GLY A 251 61.17 -7.86 -22.17
CA GLY A 251 61.15 -6.44 -21.80
C GLY A 251 62.54 -5.78 -21.73
N GLN A 252 63.50 -6.27 -22.51
CA GLN A 252 64.88 -5.75 -22.51
C GLN A 252 65.09 -4.62 -23.52
N MET A 253 66.07 -3.75 -23.25
CA MET A 253 66.44 -2.65 -24.16
C MET A 253 66.94 -3.20 -25.50
N GLY A 254 66.18 -2.93 -26.56
CA GLY A 254 66.42 -3.45 -27.91
C GLY A 254 65.22 -4.20 -28.50
N GLY A 255 64.27 -4.62 -27.66
CA GLY A 255 63.05 -5.28 -28.11
C GLY A 255 62.03 -4.37 -28.80
N LEU A 256 61.17 -4.99 -29.63
CA LEU A 256 60.01 -4.37 -30.29
C LEU A 256 58.78 -4.44 -29.37
N SER A 257 57.73 -3.68 -29.70
CA SER A 257 56.51 -3.67 -28.89
C SER A 257 55.25 -3.25 -29.64
N GLY A 258 54.21 -4.09 -29.58
CA GLY A 258 52.85 -3.69 -29.91
C GLY A 258 52.13 -3.03 -28.75
N SER A 259 51.05 -2.29 -29.03
CA SER A 259 50.16 -1.71 -28.01
C SER A 259 48.69 -1.83 -28.40
N THR A 260 47.81 -1.84 -27.41
CA THR A 260 46.35 -1.88 -27.58
C THR A 260 45.66 -1.04 -26.52
N THR A 261 44.50 -0.46 -26.87
CA THR A 261 43.66 0.28 -25.90
C THR A 261 42.56 -0.63 -25.37
N VAL A 262 42.51 -0.77 -24.05
CA VAL A 262 41.48 -1.49 -23.31
C VAL A 262 40.48 -0.48 -22.77
N THR A 263 39.19 -0.64 -23.10
CA THR A 263 38.12 0.08 -22.41
C THR A 263 37.72 -0.70 -21.16
N ILE A 264 37.79 -0.06 -20.00
CA ILE A 264 37.23 -0.57 -18.75
C ILE A 264 36.02 0.28 -18.40
N VAL A 265 34.86 -0.35 -18.23
CA VAL A 265 33.62 0.26 -17.78
C VAL A 265 33.46 -0.05 -16.29
N ILE A 266 33.20 0.98 -15.48
CA ILE A 266 32.83 0.81 -14.09
C ILE A 266 31.33 0.47 -14.05
N THR A 267 30.97 -0.61 -13.36
CA THR A 267 29.57 -1.03 -13.22
C THR A 267 29.03 -0.61 -11.86
N ASP A 268 27.86 0.01 -11.93
CA ASP A 268 27.12 0.62 -10.84
C ASP A 268 26.88 -0.27 -9.61
N VAL A 269 26.86 0.38 -8.45
CA VAL A 269 26.69 -0.20 -7.12
C VAL A 269 25.79 0.74 -6.32
N ASN A 270 24.84 0.19 -5.55
CA ASN A 270 24.08 1.01 -4.62
C ASN A 270 24.95 1.43 -3.43
N ASP A 271 25.69 2.53 -3.58
CA ASP A 271 26.51 3.15 -2.53
C ASP A 271 26.05 4.58 -2.18
N ASN A 272 25.28 5.25 -3.05
CA ASN A 272 24.61 6.51 -2.74
C ASN A 272 23.22 6.26 -2.12
N PRO A 273 22.89 6.90 -0.98
CA PRO A 273 21.53 6.93 -0.48
C PRO A 273 20.71 8.03 -1.17
N PRO A 274 19.41 7.84 -1.42
CA PRO A 274 18.52 8.86 -1.96
C PRO A 274 18.48 10.06 -0.99
N ARG A 275 18.40 11.29 -1.52
CA ARG A 275 18.39 12.52 -0.74
C ARG A 275 17.29 13.47 -1.18
N PHE A 276 16.50 13.96 -0.23
CA PHE A 276 15.59 15.07 -0.52
C PHE A 276 16.36 16.38 -0.63
N PRO A 277 16.25 17.15 -1.74
CA PRO A 277 16.88 18.47 -1.86
C PRO A 277 16.41 19.49 -0.80
N GLN A 278 15.25 19.25 -0.17
CA GLN A 278 14.72 20.05 0.92
C GLN A 278 14.33 19.18 2.12
N LYS A 279 14.67 19.62 3.34
CA LYS A 279 14.30 18.94 4.60
C LYS A 279 12.83 19.16 5.00
N MET A 280 12.20 20.16 4.42
CA MET A 280 10.79 20.47 4.58
C MET A 280 10.24 20.97 3.25
N TYR A 281 9.09 20.44 2.83
CA TYR A 281 8.27 20.97 1.75
C TYR A 281 6.98 21.53 2.36
N GLN A 282 6.40 22.55 1.73
CA GLN A 282 5.17 23.19 2.17
C GLN A 282 4.16 23.19 1.01
N PHE A 283 2.94 22.74 1.30
CA PHE A 283 1.81 22.74 0.37
C PHE A 283 0.58 23.29 1.10
N SER A 284 -0.32 23.94 0.37
CA SER A 284 -1.64 24.31 0.87
C SER A 284 -2.75 23.62 0.08
N ILE A 285 -3.90 23.41 0.72
CA ILE A 285 -5.03 22.71 0.13
C ILE A 285 -6.34 23.12 0.82
N GLU A 286 -7.38 23.45 0.05
CA GLU A 286 -8.74 23.68 0.53
C GLU A 286 -9.26 22.45 1.29
N GLU A 287 -9.95 22.63 2.42
CA GLU A 287 -10.48 21.47 3.18
C GLU A 287 -11.55 20.67 2.41
N SER A 288 -12.34 21.37 1.60
CA SER A 288 -13.35 20.79 0.71
C SER A 288 -12.77 19.92 -0.42
N ALA A 289 -11.44 19.84 -0.55
CA ALA A 289 -10.75 19.04 -1.55
C ALA A 289 -11.09 17.53 -1.40
N PRO A 290 -11.64 16.88 -2.45
CA PRO A 290 -12.15 15.53 -2.33
C PRO A 290 -11.04 14.49 -2.10
N VAL A 291 -11.39 13.41 -1.40
CA VAL A 291 -10.51 12.25 -1.19
C VAL A 291 -9.95 11.74 -2.52
N GLY A 292 -8.63 11.57 -2.58
CA GLY A 292 -7.87 11.24 -3.78
C GLY A 292 -7.18 12.44 -4.46
N THR A 293 -7.48 13.69 -4.05
CA THR A 293 -6.79 14.89 -4.55
C THR A 293 -5.30 14.86 -4.25
N ILE A 294 -4.47 15.26 -5.21
CA ILE A 294 -3.01 15.36 -5.07
C ILE A 294 -2.69 16.70 -4.42
N ILE A 295 -2.06 16.66 -3.25
CA ILE A 295 -1.60 17.84 -2.50
C ILE A 295 -0.28 18.36 -3.08
N GLY A 296 0.61 17.45 -3.46
CA GLY A 296 1.93 17.79 -3.97
C GLY A 296 2.70 16.60 -4.49
N ARG A 297 3.83 16.90 -5.14
CA ARG A 297 4.87 15.92 -5.48
C ARG A 297 6.20 16.37 -4.91
N VAL A 298 6.95 15.42 -4.36
CA VAL A 298 8.35 15.63 -3.96
C VAL A 298 9.21 14.51 -4.53
N LYS A 299 10.51 14.75 -4.68
CA LYS A 299 11.45 13.73 -5.16
C LYS A 299 12.69 13.70 -4.27
N ALA A 300 13.15 12.50 -3.97
CA ALA A 300 14.52 12.27 -3.55
C ALA A 300 15.40 12.07 -4.80
N GLU A 301 16.57 12.69 -4.82
CA GLU A 301 17.59 12.52 -5.84
C GLU A 301 18.53 11.41 -5.42
N ASP A 302 18.88 10.53 -6.36
CA ASP A 302 19.80 9.42 -6.17
C ASP A 302 20.80 9.47 -7.34
N TRP A 303 22.06 9.15 -7.07
CA TRP A 303 23.18 9.39 -7.99
C TRP A 303 23.68 8.11 -8.67
N ASP A 304 23.25 6.93 -8.21
CA ASP A 304 23.52 5.61 -8.81
C ASP A 304 22.93 5.46 -10.24
N GLN A 305 22.83 4.24 -10.78
CA GLN A 305 22.32 3.96 -12.11
C GLN A 305 21.40 2.73 -12.21
N GLY A 306 20.28 2.89 -12.93
CA GLY A 306 19.41 1.76 -13.27
C GLY A 306 18.55 1.31 -12.09
N GLU A 307 18.71 0.05 -11.66
CA GLU A 307 17.87 -0.53 -10.59
C GLU A 307 18.27 -0.04 -9.18
N ASN A 308 19.46 0.54 -9.01
CA ASN A 308 19.94 1.03 -7.72
C ASN A 308 19.25 2.35 -7.31
N THR A 309 19.03 3.28 -8.25
CA THR A 309 18.22 4.51 -8.02
C THR A 309 16.73 4.23 -7.82
N ASP A 310 16.29 2.98 -7.99
CA ASP A 310 14.88 2.67 -8.09
C ASP A 310 14.21 2.62 -6.72
N MET A 311 13.63 3.75 -6.32
CA MET A 311 13.18 4.04 -4.97
C MET A 311 11.68 3.83 -4.73
N THR A 312 11.29 3.74 -3.45
CA THR A 312 9.91 3.76 -2.94
C THR A 312 9.77 4.80 -1.84
N TYR A 313 8.55 5.30 -1.66
CA TYR A 313 8.22 6.26 -0.60
C TYR A 313 7.15 5.72 0.33
N GLN A 314 7.29 5.99 1.63
CA GLN A 314 6.31 5.67 2.65
C GLN A 314 6.11 6.84 3.63
N ILE A 315 4.91 6.95 4.20
CA ILE A 315 4.65 7.84 5.34
C ILE A 315 5.06 7.08 6.60
N LYS A 316 5.84 7.73 7.46
CA LYS A 316 6.38 7.16 8.69
C LYS A 316 5.61 7.58 9.95
N ASP A 317 4.81 8.64 9.83
CA ASP A 317 4.22 9.33 10.99
C ASP A 317 3.00 8.61 11.59
N GLU A 318 2.85 8.71 12.91
CA GLU A 318 1.75 8.08 13.66
C GLU A 318 0.64 9.07 14.07
N GLU A 319 0.87 10.39 14.03
CA GLU A 319 -0.14 11.37 14.49
C GLU A 319 -1.30 11.57 13.51
N ASP A 320 -1.04 11.64 12.20
CA ASP A 320 -2.03 11.90 11.14
C ASP A 320 -2.46 10.62 10.38
N LEU A 321 -2.49 9.47 11.06
CA LEU A 321 -2.59 8.14 10.44
C LEU A 321 -3.76 7.97 9.47
N GLY A 322 -3.41 7.82 8.19
CA GLY A 322 -4.35 7.57 7.10
C GLY A 322 -5.24 8.76 6.73
N ILE A 323 -4.93 9.98 7.18
CA ILE A 323 -5.49 11.21 6.56
C ILE A 323 -4.84 11.42 5.19
N PHE A 324 -3.54 11.17 5.09
CA PHE A 324 -2.75 11.27 3.86
C PHE A 324 -2.21 9.91 3.42
N LYS A 325 -2.02 9.77 2.11
CA LYS A 325 -1.40 8.61 1.46
C LYS A 325 -0.31 9.08 0.51
N VAL A 326 0.87 8.46 0.59
CA VAL A 326 1.91 8.60 -0.43
C VAL A 326 1.86 7.42 -1.41
N THR A 327 2.17 7.69 -2.67
CA THR A 327 2.43 6.67 -3.71
C THR A 327 3.64 7.06 -4.53
N THR A 328 4.40 6.08 -5.04
CA THR A 328 5.53 6.32 -5.95
C THR A 328 5.07 6.31 -7.40
N ASP A 329 5.39 7.35 -8.18
CA ASP A 329 5.16 7.35 -9.62
C ASP A 329 6.16 6.44 -10.35
N GLY A 330 5.66 5.51 -11.16
CA GLY A 330 6.48 4.51 -11.86
C GLY A 330 7.29 5.05 -13.05
N ASN A 331 7.13 6.31 -13.44
CA ASN A 331 7.84 6.94 -14.57
C ASN A 331 8.78 8.05 -14.08
N THR A 332 8.36 8.86 -13.11
CA THR A 332 9.15 9.99 -12.58
C THR A 332 9.93 9.67 -11.32
N GLN A 333 9.61 8.55 -10.62
CA GLN A 333 10.09 8.23 -9.26
C GLN A 333 9.81 9.38 -8.26
N GLU A 334 8.71 10.09 -8.43
CA GLU A 334 8.23 11.10 -7.48
C GLU A 334 7.32 10.47 -6.43
N ALA A 335 7.38 11.00 -5.21
CA ALA A 335 6.39 10.78 -4.18
C ALA A 335 5.17 11.67 -4.47
N ILE A 336 4.04 11.06 -4.82
CA ILE A 336 2.75 11.76 -4.95
C ILE A 336 2.03 11.66 -3.60
N ILE A 337 1.78 12.79 -2.95
CA ILE A 337 1.01 12.86 -1.70
C ILE A 337 -0.46 13.15 -2.04
N THR A 338 -1.38 12.37 -1.48
CA THR A 338 -2.82 12.41 -1.76
C THR A 338 -3.65 12.41 -0.48
N ILE A 339 -4.82 13.04 -0.54
CA ILE A 339 -5.86 12.98 0.50
C ILE A 339 -6.44 11.55 0.55
N GLN A 340 -6.57 10.97 1.75
CA GLN A 340 -7.17 9.64 2.00
C GLN A 340 -8.43 9.69 2.89
N LYS A 341 -8.58 10.73 3.73
CA LYS A 341 -9.82 11.08 4.46
C LYS A 341 -10.14 12.56 4.20
N PRO A 342 -11.40 13.02 4.35
CA PRO A 342 -11.71 14.45 4.36
C PRO A 342 -10.82 15.23 5.34
N LEU A 343 -10.59 16.50 5.02
CA LEU A 343 -9.95 17.47 5.91
C LEU A 343 -11.04 18.28 6.65
N ASP A 344 -10.62 19.00 7.67
CA ASP A 344 -11.46 19.68 8.68
C ASP A 344 -10.57 20.77 9.31
N PHE A 345 -10.78 22.02 8.91
CA PHE A 345 -9.92 23.17 9.28
C PHE A 345 -10.06 23.49 10.78
N GLU A 346 -11.29 23.49 11.29
CA GLU A 346 -11.66 23.69 12.69
C GLU A 346 -10.96 22.69 13.63
N ALA A 347 -10.87 21.42 13.22
CA ALA A 347 -10.16 20.40 13.98
C ALA A 347 -8.64 20.52 13.86
N LYS A 348 -8.09 20.71 12.65
CA LYS A 348 -6.63 20.79 12.44
C LYS A 348 -6.22 21.46 11.12
N ASN A 349 -6.00 22.78 11.17
CA ASN A 349 -5.53 23.56 10.02
C ASN A 349 -4.06 23.36 9.58
N ILE A 350 -3.22 22.65 10.34
CA ILE A 350 -1.84 22.32 9.92
C ILE A 350 -1.51 20.86 10.24
N HIS A 351 -1.17 20.09 9.21
CA HIS A 351 -0.66 18.72 9.33
C HIS A 351 0.84 18.64 9.01
N THR A 352 1.51 17.69 9.64
CA THR A 352 2.94 17.43 9.45
C THR A 352 3.15 15.95 9.19
N VAL A 353 3.66 15.62 8.00
CA VAL A 353 3.77 14.24 7.52
C VAL A 353 5.23 13.94 7.20
N VAL A 354 5.88 13.11 8.01
CA VAL A 354 7.23 12.60 7.67
C VAL A 354 7.13 11.56 6.55
N VAL A 355 7.73 11.89 5.40
CA VAL A 355 7.88 10.99 4.25
C VAL A 355 9.32 10.45 4.23
N GLU A 356 9.46 9.13 4.16
CA GLU A 356 10.72 8.41 4.02
C GLU A 356 10.84 7.89 2.57
N ALA A 357 11.99 8.14 1.94
CA ALA A 357 12.42 7.51 0.70
C ALA A 357 13.35 6.34 1.01
N LEU A 358 13.24 5.23 0.28
CA LEU A 358 14.09 4.04 0.42
C LEU A 358 14.41 3.45 -0.97
N ASN A 359 15.62 2.94 -1.19
CA ASN A 359 15.92 2.14 -2.40
C ASN A 359 15.15 0.81 -2.34
N LYS A 360 14.70 0.30 -3.49
CA LYS A 360 14.14 -1.07 -3.59
C LYS A 360 15.24 -2.13 -3.47
N PHE A 361 16.43 -1.82 -3.98
CA PHE A 361 17.59 -2.68 -3.94
C PHE A 361 18.47 -2.38 -2.72
N VAL A 362 19.28 -3.37 -2.32
CA VAL A 362 20.32 -3.23 -1.28
C VAL A 362 21.51 -4.07 -1.72
N ASP A 363 22.68 -3.46 -1.91
CA ASP A 363 23.87 -4.22 -2.29
C ASP A 363 24.29 -5.20 -1.18
N PRO A 364 24.66 -6.46 -1.49
CA PRO A 364 25.14 -7.44 -0.52
C PRO A 364 26.27 -6.97 0.41
N ARG A 365 27.07 -5.96 0.02
CA ARG A 365 28.12 -5.33 0.85
C ARG A 365 27.58 -4.46 1.98
N PHE A 366 26.36 -3.95 1.86
CA PHE A 366 25.78 -2.97 2.79
C PHE A 366 24.59 -3.51 3.59
N VAL A 367 24.30 -4.82 3.52
CA VAL A 367 23.21 -5.48 4.24
C VAL A 367 23.23 -5.22 5.76
N ASP A 368 24.42 -5.12 6.37
CA ASP A 368 24.57 -4.80 7.80
C ASP A 368 24.18 -3.34 8.17
N LEU A 369 24.14 -2.43 7.18
CA LEU A 369 23.62 -1.06 7.32
C LEU A 369 22.11 -0.98 7.07
N GLY A 370 21.55 -2.00 6.41
CA GLY A 370 20.17 -2.05 5.95
C GLY A 370 19.92 -1.21 4.69
N THR A 371 18.66 -1.09 4.30
CA THR A 371 18.24 -0.27 3.16
C THR A 371 18.58 1.20 3.37
N PHE A 372 19.25 1.81 2.39
CA PHE A 372 19.48 3.25 2.35
C PHE A 372 18.18 4.03 2.26
N ARG A 373 18.19 5.22 2.87
CA ARG A 373 17.00 6.04 3.09
C ARG A 373 17.31 7.45 3.53
N ASP A 374 16.35 8.32 3.32
CA ASP A 374 16.34 9.71 3.79
C ASP A 374 14.89 10.14 4.09
N GLN A 375 14.72 11.19 4.91
CA GLN A 375 13.41 11.61 5.41
C GLN A 375 13.24 13.13 5.23
N THR A 376 12.06 13.53 4.75
CA THR A 376 11.65 14.94 4.66
C THR A 376 10.31 15.16 5.35
N ILE A 377 10.08 16.38 5.82
CA ILE A 377 8.82 16.80 6.43
C ILE A 377 7.94 17.42 5.34
N ILE A 378 6.72 16.94 5.17
CA ILE A 378 5.70 17.61 4.37
C ILE A 378 4.79 18.36 5.34
N MET A 379 4.80 19.68 5.28
CA MET A 379 3.84 20.52 6.00
C MET A 379 2.68 20.84 5.07
N VAL A 380 1.47 20.43 5.46
CA VAL A 380 0.23 20.69 4.71
C VAL A 380 -0.59 21.68 5.53
N THR A 381 -0.77 22.90 5.00
CA THR A 381 -1.66 23.89 5.59
C THR A 381 -3.03 23.75 4.93
N VAL A 382 -4.06 23.48 5.72
CA VAL A 382 -5.44 23.47 5.25
C VAL A 382 -5.89 24.93 5.06
N GLU A 383 -6.54 25.21 3.94
CA GLU A 383 -7.20 26.50 3.68
C GLU A 383 -8.70 26.36 3.99
N ASP A 384 -9.17 27.30 4.82
CA ASP A 384 -10.52 27.56 5.34
C ASP A 384 -11.53 27.85 4.20
N VAL A 385 -12.69 27.16 4.17
CA VAL A 385 -13.68 27.27 3.10
C VAL A 385 -15.16 27.32 3.58
N ASP A 386 -15.51 28.31 4.41
CA ASP A 386 -16.84 28.97 4.41
C ASP A 386 -18.02 27.96 4.44
N GLU A 387 -18.31 27.30 5.57
CA GLU A 387 -19.30 26.21 5.65
C GLU A 387 -20.72 26.65 6.14
N PRO A 388 -21.81 26.00 5.69
CA PRO A 388 -23.16 26.39 6.09
C PRO A 388 -23.52 25.91 7.53
N PRO A 389 -24.08 26.75 8.42
CA PRO A 389 -24.22 26.47 9.85
C PRO A 389 -24.86 25.12 10.22
N GLU A 390 -24.21 24.34 11.09
CA GLU A 390 -24.64 22.99 11.52
C GLU A 390 -25.66 23.05 12.66
N PHE A 391 -26.73 22.23 12.57
CA PHE A 391 -27.73 22.11 13.64
C PHE A 391 -27.24 21.25 14.82
N GLN A 392 -27.29 21.81 16.03
CA GLN A 392 -26.88 21.13 17.26
C GLN A 392 -27.96 21.22 18.35
N PRO A 393 -28.21 20.16 19.15
CA PRO A 393 -27.98 18.72 18.86
C PRO A 393 -28.90 18.23 17.72
N PRO A 394 -28.86 16.95 17.27
CA PRO A 394 -29.78 16.46 16.22
C PRO A 394 -31.27 16.54 16.63
N TRP A 395 -31.96 17.59 16.15
CA TRP A 395 -33.38 17.91 16.37
C TRP A 395 -34.34 16.99 15.60
N ASN A 396 -34.20 15.67 15.75
CA ASN A 396 -34.96 14.69 14.97
C ASN A 396 -36.45 14.64 15.38
N THR A 397 -36.73 14.83 16.68
CA THR A 397 -38.09 14.76 17.25
C THR A 397 -38.31 15.83 18.32
N MET A 398 -39.48 16.47 18.30
CA MET A 398 -40.06 17.20 19.44
C MET A 398 -41.42 16.55 19.80
N GLU A 399 -41.87 16.71 21.04
CA GLU A 399 -43.21 16.31 21.48
C GLU A 399 -43.94 17.53 22.04
N VAL A 400 -45.23 17.68 21.73
CA VAL A 400 -46.06 18.82 22.16
C VAL A 400 -47.51 18.38 22.40
N GLN A 401 -48.16 18.86 23.46
CA GLN A 401 -49.59 18.60 23.71
C GLN A 401 -50.47 19.43 22.78
N GLU A 402 -51.65 18.93 22.41
CA GLU A 402 -52.54 19.63 21.47
C GLU A 402 -53.30 20.83 22.07
N ASP A 403 -53.55 20.83 23.38
CA ASP A 403 -54.19 21.94 24.11
C ASP A 403 -53.32 23.21 24.20
N ILE A 404 -52.09 23.13 23.69
CA ILE A 404 -51.11 24.21 23.67
C ILE A 404 -51.66 25.47 22.98
N HIS A 405 -51.54 26.59 23.68
CA HIS A 405 -52.07 27.85 23.18
C HIS A 405 -51.24 28.41 22.01
N VAL A 406 -51.93 28.98 21.02
CA VAL A 406 -51.30 29.68 19.89
C VAL A 406 -50.38 30.80 20.39
N GLY A 407 -49.15 30.84 19.88
CA GLY A 407 -48.07 31.73 20.33
C GLY A 407 -47.16 31.16 21.42
N SER A 408 -47.46 29.97 21.98
CA SER A 408 -46.55 29.27 22.89
C SER A 408 -45.29 28.76 22.18
N VAL A 409 -44.16 28.77 22.89
CA VAL A 409 -42.87 28.20 22.44
C VAL A 409 -42.85 26.70 22.73
N ILE A 410 -42.52 25.90 21.72
CA ILE A 410 -42.38 24.43 21.79
C ILE A 410 -40.93 24.05 22.15
N GLY A 411 -39.98 24.75 21.53
CA GLY A 411 -38.55 24.50 21.65
C GLY A 411 -37.74 25.64 21.02
N VAL A 412 -36.41 25.58 21.13
CA VAL A 412 -35.50 26.62 20.62
C VAL A 412 -34.42 25.92 19.79
N ILE A 413 -34.59 25.92 18.47
CA ILE A 413 -33.71 25.22 17.55
C ILE A 413 -32.40 26.00 17.42
N THR A 414 -31.29 25.33 17.68
CA THR A 414 -29.94 25.92 17.62
C THR A 414 -29.12 25.32 16.49
N ALA A 415 -28.37 26.18 15.82
CA ALA A 415 -27.31 25.87 14.87
C ALA A 415 -26.13 26.83 15.09
N LEU A 416 -24.93 26.40 14.72
CA LEU A 416 -23.69 27.17 14.82
C LEU A 416 -22.94 27.08 13.49
N ASP A 417 -22.35 28.18 13.03
CA ASP A 417 -21.26 28.09 12.04
C ASP A 417 -20.13 27.28 12.66
N PRO A 418 -19.49 26.35 11.92
CA PRO A 418 -18.19 25.82 12.32
C PRO A 418 -17.11 26.91 12.20
N ASP A 419 -17.21 27.76 11.18
CA ASP A 419 -16.28 28.81 10.80
C ASP A 419 -15.98 29.83 11.90
N ALA A 420 -14.82 30.48 11.78
CA ALA A 420 -14.20 31.25 12.84
C ALA A 420 -15.06 32.41 13.39
N ALA A 421 -15.67 32.15 14.54
CA ALA A 421 -16.29 33.11 15.47
C ALA A 421 -17.74 33.56 15.21
N ASN A 422 -18.62 32.62 14.83
CA ASN A 422 -20.08 32.73 14.94
C ASN A 422 -20.68 33.96 14.21
N LEU A 423 -20.84 33.89 12.88
CA LEU A 423 -21.76 34.82 12.23
C LEU A 423 -23.19 34.57 12.77
N PRO A 424 -24.03 35.61 12.90
CA PRO A 424 -25.29 35.46 13.63
C PRO A 424 -26.34 34.68 12.83
N VAL A 425 -26.33 33.35 12.97
CA VAL A 425 -27.22 32.40 12.27
C VAL A 425 -28.70 32.85 12.31
N ARG A 426 -29.34 32.80 11.14
CA ARG A 426 -30.77 33.06 10.94
C ARG A 426 -31.53 31.78 10.73
N TYR A 427 -32.76 31.74 11.25
CA TYR A 427 -33.63 30.57 11.20
C TYR A 427 -34.89 30.82 10.36
N ALA A 428 -35.31 29.81 9.59
CA ALA A 428 -36.57 29.84 8.83
C ALA A 428 -37.21 28.45 8.71
N ILE A 429 -38.47 28.40 8.26
CA ILE A 429 -39.20 27.16 7.94
C ILE A 429 -39.36 27.08 6.42
N ASP A 430 -39.06 25.93 5.80
CA ASP A 430 -39.42 25.70 4.40
C ASP A 430 -40.94 25.51 4.29
N ARG A 431 -41.64 26.55 3.83
CA ARG A 431 -43.11 26.58 3.73
C ARG A 431 -43.69 25.62 2.69
N LYS A 432 -42.87 24.78 2.04
CA LYS A 432 -43.36 23.59 1.32
C LYS A 432 -43.81 22.48 2.28
N THR A 433 -43.17 22.35 3.45
CA THR A 433 -43.54 21.35 4.48
C THR A 433 -44.65 21.86 5.39
N ASP A 434 -44.62 23.15 5.75
CA ASP A 434 -45.71 23.83 6.47
C ASP A 434 -46.38 24.89 5.57
N GLN A 435 -47.28 24.43 4.72
CA GLN A 435 -48.12 25.28 3.85
C GLN A 435 -49.26 25.95 4.63
N GLU A 436 -49.67 25.30 5.72
CA GLU A 436 -50.80 25.70 6.57
C GLU A 436 -50.44 26.85 7.53
N ARG A 437 -49.15 27.08 7.82
CA ARG A 437 -48.65 27.93 8.91
C ARG A 437 -49.11 27.45 10.28
N ILE A 438 -48.89 26.17 10.54
CA ILE A 438 -49.10 25.56 11.87
C ILE A 438 -47.97 25.96 12.82
N PHE A 439 -46.76 26.22 12.30
CA PHE A 439 -45.58 26.58 13.08
C PHE A 439 -44.94 27.88 12.58
N ASP A 440 -44.40 28.68 13.50
CA ASP A 440 -43.61 29.87 13.20
C ASP A 440 -42.31 29.86 14.01
N ILE A 441 -41.21 30.33 13.43
CA ILE A 441 -39.89 30.36 14.06
C ILE A 441 -39.36 31.80 14.13
N ASP A 442 -38.81 32.20 15.27
CA ASP A 442 -38.10 33.48 15.38
C ASP A 442 -36.73 33.40 14.69
N ALA A 443 -36.54 34.28 13.72
CA ALA A 443 -35.40 34.24 12.80
C ALA A 443 -34.04 34.65 13.41
N LYS A 444 -33.95 34.89 14.72
CA LYS A 444 -32.69 35.24 15.43
C LYS A 444 -32.41 34.36 16.64
N THR A 445 -33.45 33.83 17.27
CA THR A 445 -33.34 33.01 18.49
C THR A 445 -33.63 31.54 18.24
N GLY A 446 -34.20 31.18 17.08
CA GLY A 446 -34.57 29.79 16.77
C GLY A 446 -35.79 29.29 17.55
N ALA A 447 -36.45 30.15 18.33
CA ALA A 447 -37.64 29.80 19.10
C ALA A 447 -38.79 29.38 18.17
N LEU A 448 -39.17 28.11 18.23
CA LEU A 448 -40.27 27.53 17.47
C LEU A 448 -41.58 27.69 18.26
N THR A 449 -42.60 28.21 17.60
CA THR A 449 -43.88 28.61 18.18
C THR A 449 -45.07 28.07 17.41
N ILE A 450 -46.20 27.93 18.12
CA ILE A 450 -47.47 27.46 17.57
C ILE A 450 -48.18 28.61 16.82
N GLY A 451 -48.39 28.46 15.51
CA GLY A 451 -49.11 29.43 14.65
C GLY A 451 -50.62 29.13 14.50
N LYS A 452 -51.04 27.88 14.71
CA LYS A 452 -52.44 27.42 14.72
C LYS A 452 -52.67 26.44 15.86
N ALA A 453 -53.91 26.33 16.35
CA ALA A 453 -54.29 25.25 17.24
C ALA A 453 -53.99 23.88 16.60
N LEU A 454 -53.58 22.93 17.42
CA LEU A 454 -53.34 21.54 17.04
C LEU A 454 -54.61 20.71 17.30
N ASP A 455 -54.67 19.55 16.65
CA ASP A 455 -55.77 18.58 16.68
C ASP A 455 -55.12 17.23 16.33
N ARG A 456 -54.96 16.37 17.32
CA ARG A 456 -54.23 15.10 17.21
C ARG A 456 -55.00 14.07 16.38
N GLU A 457 -56.32 14.04 16.51
CA GLU A 457 -57.22 13.14 15.78
C GLU A 457 -57.24 13.45 14.27
N THR A 458 -56.99 14.72 13.92
CA THR A 458 -56.67 15.14 12.55
C THR A 458 -55.22 14.79 12.18
N ALA A 459 -54.22 15.08 13.02
CA ALA A 459 -52.80 14.83 12.70
C ALA A 459 -51.87 14.66 13.92
N GLY A 460 -51.72 13.42 14.41
CA GLY A 460 -50.78 13.09 15.51
C GLY A 460 -49.27 13.33 15.25
N TRP A 461 -48.86 13.69 14.03
CA TRP A 461 -47.46 14.00 13.67
C TRP A 461 -47.38 15.04 12.55
N HIS A 462 -46.44 15.99 12.67
CA HIS A 462 -46.08 16.96 11.62
C HIS A 462 -44.59 16.91 11.31
N ASN A 463 -44.22 16.78 10.04
CA ASN A 463 -42.83 16.80 9.59
C ASN A 463 -42.48 18.17 9.01
N LEU A 464 -41.53 18.86 9.65
CA LEU A 464 -41.15 20.24 9.37
C LEU A 464 -39.71 20.30 8.87
N THR A 465 -39.44 20.92 7.71
CA THR A 465 -38.06 21.25 7.33
C THR A 465 -37.70 22.65 7.82
N VAL A 466 -36.67 22.72 8.66
CA VAL A 466 -36.13 23.95 9.23
C VAL A 466 -34.81 24.29 8.53
N LEU A 467 -34.59 25.58 8.32
CA LEU A 467 -33.46 26.16 7.61
C LEU A 467 -32.61 26.98 8.58
N ALA A 468 -31.30 26.79 8.54
CA ALA A 468 -30.30 27.64 9.19
C ALA A 468 -29.40 28.25 8.10
N MET A 469 -29.04 29.52 8.22
CA MET A 469 -28.23 30.26 7.24
C MET A 469 -27.47 31.40 7.90
N GLU A 470 -26.35 31.84 7.31
CA GLU A 470 -25.62 33.04 7.76
C GLU A 470 -26.48 34.32 7.72
N ALA A 471 -26.10 35.34 8.49
CA ALA A 471 -26.85 36.58 8.58
C ALA A 471 -26.75 37.49 7.36
N ASP A 472 -25.65 37.37 6.63
CA ASP A 472 -25.15 38.21 5.56
C ASP A 472 -24.96 37.46 4.23
N ASN A 473 -25.04 36.12 4.25
CA ASN A 473 -24.85 35.24 3.10
C ASN A 473 -25.98 34.20 2.99
N GLU A 474 -27.15 34.61 2.51
CA GLU A 474 -28.35 33.76 2.36
C GLU A 474 -28.19 32.59 1.34
N LEU A 475 -26.99 32.37 0.78
CA LEU A 475 -26.67 31.25 -0.11
C LEU A 475 -26.24 29.98 0.64
N LYS A 476 -25.70 30.14 1.85
CA LYS A 476 -25.25 29.05 2.71
C LYS A 476 -26.41 28.63 3.61
N VAL A 477 -27.00 27.48 3.32
CA VAL A 477 -28.28 27.07 3.93
C VAL A 477 -28.28 25.59 4.29
N SER A 478 -28.14 25.31 5.58
CA SER A 478 -28.33 23.97 6.15
C SER A 478 -29.82 23.65 6.34
N ARG A 479 -30.15 22.36 6.27
CA ARG A 479 -31.54 21.86 6.25
C ARG A 479 -31.73 20.67 7.19
N ALA A 480 -32.48 20.86 8.27
CA ALA A 480 -32.88 19.78 9.19
C ALA A 480 -34.36 19.40 8.97
N THR A 481 -34.69 18.12 9.16
CA THR A 481 -36.09 17.65 9.19
C THR A 481 -36.45 17.27 10.63
N LEU A 482 -37.35 18.04 11.21
CA LEU A 482 -37.88 17.89 12.56
C LEU A 482 -39.24 17.19 12.51
N SER A 483 -39.39 16.10 13.26
CA SER A 483 -40.66 15.40 13.45
C SER A 483 -41.33 15.89 14.73
N ILE A 484 -42.44 16.61 14.63
CA ILE A 484 -43.19 17.10 15.79
C ILE A 484 -44.32 16.10 16.06
N ARG A 485 -44.20 15.35 17.15
CA ARG A 485 -45.24 14.46 17.66
C ARG A 485 -46.27 15.26 18.44
N ILE A 486 -47.54 15.06 18.14
CA ILE A 486 -48.63 15.59 18.97
C ILE A 486 -48.96 14.56 20.05
N LEU A 487 -49.03 15.03 21.28
CA LEU A 487 -49.36 14.23 22.47
C LEU A 487 -50.83 14.45 22.85
N ASP A 488 -51.47 13.33 23.15
CA ASP A 488 -52.83 13.19 23.67
C ASP A 488 -53.21 14.21 24.75
N VAL A 489 -54.37 14.82 24.59
CA VAL A 489 -55.19 15.37 25.68
C VAL A 489 -56.57 14.75 25.58
N ASN A 490 -57.17 14.34 26.71
CA ASN A 490 -58.47 13.67 26.70
C ASN A 490 -59.60 14.68 26.39
N ASP A 491 -59.88 14.87 25.10
CA ASP A 491 -60.68 15.94 24.50
C ASP A 491 -62.00 15.41 23.91
N ASN A 492 -62.02 14.15 23.44
CA ASN A 492 -63.22 13.52 22.91
C ASN A 492 -63.96 12.71 24.00
N PRO A 493 -65.31 12.77 24.07
CA PRO A 493 -66.08 11.90 24.95
C PRO A 493 -66.38 10.54 24.28
N PRO A 494 -66.31 9.41 25.01
CA PRO A 494 -66.57 8.08 24.44
C PRO A 494 -68.02 7.93 23.95
N GLU A 495 -68.20 7.54 22.69
CA GLU A 495 -69.51 7.26 22.08
C GLU A 495 -69.84 5.75 22.13
N LEU A 496 -71.12 5.37 22.24
CA LEU A 496 -71.51 3.95 22.09
C LEU A 496 -71.28 3.48 20.65
N ALA A 497 -70.75 2.27 20.47
CA ALA A 497 -70.53 1.71 19.14
C ALA A 497 -71.85 1.37 18.41
N THR A 498 -71.95 1.71 17.12
CA THR A 498 -73.08 1.32 16.27
C THR A 498 -73.10 -0.20 16.02
N PRO A 499 -74.28 -0.86 15.97
CA PRO A 499 -75.62 -0.28 15.94
C PRO A 499 -76.26 -0.09 17.32
N TYR A 500 -76.92 1.05 17.51
CA TYR A 500 -77.72 1.40 18.69
C TYR A 500 -79.06 0.65 18.80
N GLU A 501 -79.20 -0.54 18.18
CA GLU A 501 -80.43 -1.34 18.22
C GLU A 501 -80.18 -2.75 18.76
N ALA A 502 -80.89 -3.08 19.83
CA ALA A 502 -80.96 -4.42 20.43
C ALA A 502 -82.34 -5.04 20.20
N ALA A 503 -82.45 -6.36 20.37
CA ALA A 503 -83.71 -7.08 20.30
C ALA A 503 -83.89 -8.01 21.52
N VAL A 504 -85.09 -8.00 22.12
CA VAL A 504 -85.46 -8.83 23.26
C VAL A 504 -86.72 -9.64 22.95
N CYS A 505 -86.74 -10.91 23.38
CA CYS A 505 -87.87 -11.79 23.20
C CYS A 505 -89.04 -11.47 24.15
N GLU A 506 -90.28 -11.68 23.70
CA GLU A 506 -91.48 -11.45 24.52
C GLU A 506 -91.51 -12.33 25.79
N ASP A 507 -90.96 -13.54 25.69
CA ASP A 507 -90.83 -14.56 26.74
C ASP A 507 -89.49 -14.52 27.50
N ALA A 508 -88.65 -13.51 27.27
CA ALA A 508 -87.31 -13.42 27.86
C ALA A 508 -87.30 -13.54 29.40
N ILE A 509 -86.35 -14.31 29.92
CA ILE A 509 -86.18 -14.59 31.37
C ILE A 509 -85.30 -13.53 32.03
N PRO A 510 -85.36 -13.32 33.37
CA PRO A 510 -84.56 -12.29 34.04
C PRO A 510 -83.10 -12.75 34.14
N GLY A 511 -82.16 -11.82 33.93
CA GLY A 511 -80.73 -12.11 33.82
C GLY A 511 -80.29 -12.62 32.44
N GLN A 512 -81.19 -12.67 31.44
CA GLN A 512 -80.84 -12.98 30.06
C GLN A 512 -80.05 -11.81 29.44
N LEU A 513 -78.89 -12.12 28.85
CA LEU A 513 -78.11 -11.16 28.05
C LEU A 513 -78.89 -10.79 26.79
N ILE A 514 -79.01 -9.50 26.51
CA ILE A 514 -79.66 -8.94 25.32
C ILE A 514 -78.60 -8.57 24.29
N GLN A 515 -77.63 -7.75 24.70
CA GLN A 515 -76.52 -7.28 23.88
C GLN A 515 -75.35 -6.87 24.79
N THR A 516 -74.13 -7.16 24.34
CA THR A 516 -72.92 -6.52 24.86
C THR A 516 -72.69 -5.25 24.03
N ILE A 517 -72.62 -4.10 24.69
CA ILE A 517 -72.28 -2.81 24.07
C ILE A 517 -70.80 -2.52 24.29
N SER A 518 -70.13 -2.10 23.22
CA SER A 518 -68.80 -1.50 23.26
C SER A 518 -68.90 0.00 22.98
N VAL A 519 -67.78 0.70 23.14
CA VAL A 519 -67.65 2.13 22.85
C VAL A 519 -66.60 2.37 21.78
N VAL A 520 -66.66 3.54 21.16
CA VAL A 520 -65.62 4.10 20.31
C VAL A 520 -65.23 5.42 20.95
N ASP A 521 -63.97 5.53 21.31
CA ASP A 521 -63.34 6.81 21.60
C ASP A 521 -62.45 7.23 20.42
N ARG A 522 -62.02 8.49 20.38
CA ARG A 522 -61.12 9.02 19.35
C ARG A 522 -59.71 9.28 19.85
N ASP A 523 -59.60 9.68 21.11
CA ASP A 523 -58.34 9.87 21.84
C ASP A 523 -57.49 8.58 21.80
N GLU A 524 -56.16 8.66 22.02
CA GLU A 524 -55.29 7.48 21.90
C GLU A 524 -55.66 6.41 22.94
N PRO A 525 -55.74 5.12 22.54
CA PRO A 525 -55.98 4.02 23.47
C PRO A 525 -54.76 3.79 24.39
N GLN A 526 -54.63 4.62 25.42
CA GLN A 526 -53.54 4.54 26.39
C GLN A 526 -53.66 3.27 27.24
N GLY A 527 -52.51 2.66 27.56
CA GLY A 527 -52.44 1.34 28.18
C GLY A 527 -53.07 1.26 29.57
N GLY A 528 -54.30 0.77 29.65
CA GLY A 528 -55.06 0.62 30.90
C GLY A 528 -56.21 1.61 31.09
N HIS A 529 -56.63 2.32 30.04
CA HIS A 529 -57.86 3.12 30.08
C HIS A 529 -59.11 2.22 30.22
N HIS A 530 -60.07 2.67 31.03
CA HIS A 530 -61.29 1.94 31.35
C HIS A 530 -62.53 2.83 31.19
N PHE A 531 -63.55 2.32 30.52
CA PHE A 531 -64.83 3.02 30.36
C PHE A 531 -65.83 2.62 31.45
N TYR A 532 -66.40 3.59 32.14
CA TYR A 532 -67.37 3.40 33.21
C TYR A 532 -68.80 3.52 32.66
N PHE A 533 -69.50 2.39 32.64
CA PHE A 533 -70.86 2.27 32.10
C PHE A 533 -71.92 2.42 33.19
N THR A 534 -72.82 3.39 33.04
CA THR A 534 -73.95 3.63 33.96
C THR A 534 -75.26 3.86 33.21
N LEU A 535 -76.41 3.63 33.85
CA LEU A 535 -77.68 4.14 33.33
C LEU A 535 -77.73 5.64 33.58
N ALA A 536 -78.14 6.41 32.57
CA ALA A 536 -78.27 7.87 32.72
C ALA A 536 -79.26 8.22 33.86
N PRO A 537 -79.13 9.39 34.52
CA PRO A 537 -79.89 9.75 35.72
C PRO A 537 -81.40 9.49 35.62
N GLU A 538 -82.00 9.82 34.49
CA GLU A 538 -83.41 9.62 34.14
C GLU A 538 -83.85 8.14 34.04
N ALA A 539 -82.91 7.22 33.80
CA ALA A 539 -83.12 5.77 33.69
C ALA A 539 -82.66 4.98 34.93
N THR A 540 -82.17 5.63 35.99
CA THR A 540 -81.72 4.95 37.22
C THR A 540 -82.78 4.11 37.93
N ASN A 541 -84.08 4.39 37.71
CA ASN A 541 -85.22 3.63 38.23
C ASN A 541 -85.81 2.66 37.18
N ASN A 542 -85.01 2.20 36.21
CA ASN A 542 -85.44 1.19 35.25
C ASN A 542 -85.78 -0.13 35.95
N ARG A 543 -86.88 -0.76 35.53
CA ARG A 543 -87.41 -2.04 36.04
C ARG A 543 -87.47 -3.15 34.97
N HIS A 544 -86.90 -2.86 33.81
CA HIS A 544 -86.95 -3.69 32.61
C HIS A 544 -85.56 -4.26 32.31
N PHE A 545 -84.52 -3.44 32.47
CA PHE A 545 -83.14 -3.77 32.12
C PHE A 545 -82.15 -3.32 33.19
N THR A 546 -81.08 -4.09 33.35
CA THR A 546 -79.92 -3.79 34.18
C THR A 546 -78.65 -3.81 33.34
N LEU A 547 -77.78 -2.83 33.56
CA LEU A 547 -76.46 -2.75 32.95
C LEU A 547 -75.43 -3.40 33.88
N LEU A 548 -74.55 -4.23 33.34
CA LEU A 548 -73.43 -4.83 34.05
C LEU A 548 -72.13 -4.50 33.31
N ASP A 549 -71.22 -3.79 33.96
CA ASP A 549 -69.84 -3.60 33.50
C ASP A 549 -69.10 -4.96 33.50
N VAL A 550 -68.55 -5.32 32.33
CA VAL A 550 -67.86 -6.61 32.10
C VAL A 550 -66.36 -6.51 32.39
N LYS A 551 -65.83 -5.28 32.55
CA LYS A 551 -64.42 -4.95 32.85
C LYS A 551 -63.42 -5.31 31.74
N ASP A 552 -63.91 -5.44 30.52
CA ASP A 552 -63.14 -5.62 29.28
C ASP A 552 -63.39 -4.45 28.30
N ASN A 553 -63.76 -3.28 28.85
CA ASN A 553 -64.24 -2.09 28.12
C ASN A 553 -65.54 -2.31 27.34
N THR A 554 -66.33 -3.32 27.73
CA THR A 554 -67.72 -3.50 27.31
C THR A 554 -68.68 -3.56 28.51
N ALA A 555 -69.97 -3.34 28.24
CA ALA A 555 -71.04 -3.59 29.20
C ALA A 555 -72.11 -4.52 28.64
N ALA A 556 -72.60 -5.40 29.51
CA ALA A 556 -73.66 -6.35 29.21
C ALA A 556 -75.02 -5.80 29.63
N VAL A 557 -75.96 -5.71 28.69
CA VAL A 557 -77.35 -5.32 28.96
C VAL A 557 -78.17 -6.58 29.22
N HIS A 558 -78.68 -6.73 30.45
CA HIS A 558 -79.50 -7.86 30.86
C HIS A 558 -80.95 -7.45 31.15
N THR A 559 -81.89 -8.37 30.95
CA THR A 559 -83.28 -8.26 31.42
C THR A 559 -83.37 -8.29 32.95
N GLN A 560 -84.30 -7.53 33.53
CA GLN A 560 -84.57 -7.52 34.98
C GLN A 560 -85.92 -8.17 35.35
N ARG A 561 -86.81 -8.42 34.37
CA ARG A 561 -88.17 -8.93 34.56
C ARG A 561 -88.57 -9.93 33.48
N MET A 562 -89.62 -10.69 33.77
CA MET A 562 -90.39 -11.45 32.78
C MET A 562 -91.33 -10.55 31.96
N GLY A 563 -91.81 -11.10 30.85
CA GLY A 563 -93.06 -10.70 30.21
C GLY A 563 -92.97 -9.34 29.54
N PHE A 564 -92.29 -9.30 28.39
CA PHE A 564 -92.24 -8.12 27.52
C PHE A 564 -93.39 -8.25 26.51
N ASN A 565 -94.51 -7.57 26.75
CA ASN A 565 -95.65 -7.61 25.83
C ASN A 565 -95.47 -6.60 24.70
N ARG A 566 -95.26 -7.08 23.47
CA ARG A 566 -95.05 -6.25 22.28
C ARG A 566 -96.26 -5.38 21.91
N GLN A 567 -97.47 -5.75 22.36
CA GLN A 567 -98.70 -4.95 22.18
C GLN A 567 -98.83 -3.81 23.21
N GLU A 568 -98.20 -3.92 24.38
CA GLU A 568 -98.14 -2.85 25.38
C GLU A 568 -97.01 -1.87 25.08
N GLN A 569 -95.82 -2.40 24.78
CA GLN A 569 -94.65 -1.58 24.44
C GLN A 569 -93.68 -2.34 23.52
N ALA A 570 -93.69 -2.02 22.23
CA ALA A 570 -92.83 -2.65 21.23
C ALA A 570 -91.38 -2.14 21.21
N ILE A 571 -91.09 -0.98 21.84
CA ILE A 571 -89.76 -0.35 21.85
C ILE A 571 -89.49 0.24 23.24
N TYR A 572 -88.31 -0.04 23.76
CA TYR A 572 -87.72 0.62 24.92
C TYR A 572 -86.51 1.44 24.50
N LEU A 573 -86.33 2.60 25.14
CA LEU A 573 -85.14 3.44 25.00
C LEU A 573 -84.37 3.37 26.32
N LEU A 574 -83.11 2.97 26.25
CA LEU A 574 -82.22 2.82 27.40
C LEU A 574 -81.06 3.83 27.25
N PRO A 575 -81.15 5.04 27.84
CA PRO A 575 -80.04 5.97 27.86
C PRO A 575 -78.97 5.48 28.84
N ILE A 576 -77.76 5.36 28.31
CA ILE A 576 -76.57 4.83 28.97
C ILE A 576 -75.53 5.93 28.95
N LEU A 577 -75.10 6.34 30.14
CA LEU A 577 -74.03 7.30 30.34
C LEU A 577 -72.71 6.52 30.42
N VAL A 578 -71.82 6.80 29.47
CA VAL A 578 -70.44 6.32 29.45
C VAL A 578 -69.54 7.46 29.93
N VAL A 579 -68.59 7.15 30.80
CA VAL A 579 -67.50 8.04 31.22
C VAL A 579 -66.18 7.35 30.89
N ASP A 580 -65.18 8.08 30.40
CA ASP A 580 -63.82 7.55 30.25
C ASP A 580 -63.05 7.51 31.59
N SER A 581 -61.74 7.23 31.53
CA SER A 581 -60.82 7.28 32.67
C SER A 581 -59.75 8.39 32.53
N GLY A 582 -59.94 9.34 31.63
CA GLY A 582 -58.98 10.38 31.30
C GLY A 582 -58.88 11.51 32.34
N PRO A 583 -57.84 12.35 32.24
CA PRO A 583 -57.76 13.62 32.96
C PRO A 583 -57.86 14.82 31.99
N PRO A 584 -58.97 15.58 31.93
CA PRO A 584 -60.22 15.42 32.68
C PRO A 584 -61.11 14.32 32.12
N ALA A 585 -61.91 13.67 32.98
CA ALA A 585 -62.80 12.61 32.52
C ALA A 585 -64.03 13.18 31.80
N LEU A 586 -64.25 12.78 30.55
CA LEU A 586 -65.38 13.19 29.72
C LEU A 586 -66.46 12.10 29.70
N SER A 587 -67.62 12.44 29.15
CA SER A 587 -68.76 11.52 29.13
C SER A 587 -69.79 11.82 28.05
N SER A 588 -70.46 10.79 27.56
CA SER A 588 -71.59 10.90 26.62
C SER A 588 -72.77 10.02 27.05
N THR A 589 -73.98 10.40 26.64
CA THR A 589 -75.20 9.60 26.86
C THR A 589 -75.70 9.04 25.54
N GLY A 590 -75.32 7.81 25.23
CA GLY A 590 -75.87 7.06 24.10
C GLY A 590 -77.20 6.39 24.46
N THR A 591 -78.14 6.29 23.51
CA THR A 591 -79.45 5.64 23.76
C THR A 591 -79.57 4.33 22.99
N LEU A 592 -79.53 3.21 23.71
CA LEU A 592 -79.78 1.88 23.13
C LEU A 592 -81.28 1.66 22.93
N THR A 593 -81.68 1.37 21.69
CA THR A 593 -83.07 1.12 21.30
C THR A 593 -83.34 -0.39 21.36
N ILE A 594 -84.04 -0.84 22.38
CA ILE A 594 -84.35 -2.27 22.58
C ILE A 594 -85.75 -2.57 22.02
N ARG A 595 -85.80 -3.31 20.91
CA ARG A 595 -87.05 -3.73 20.24
C ARG A 595 -87.57 -5.03 20.86
N VAL A 596 -88.87 -5.10 21.12
CA VAL A 596 -89.53 -6.35 21.54
C VAL A 596 -89.93 -7.14 20.30
N CYS A 597 -89.47 -8.39 20.21
CA CYS A 597 -89.61 -9.25 19.05
C CYS A 597 -90.16 -10.63 19.45
N SER A 598 -90.89 -11.27 18.53
CA SER A 598 -91.40 -12.62 18.75
C SER A 598 -90.31 -13.65 18.40
N CYS A 599 -90.10 -14.64 19.26
CA CYS A 599 -88.99 -15.61 19.19
C CYS A 599 -89.49 -17.06 19.12
N ASP A 600 -88.58 -18.00 18.85
CA ASP A 600 -88.86 -19.44 18.81
C ASP A 600 -88.52 -20.19 20.10
N ASN A 601 -88.85 -21.49 20.13
CA ASN A 601 -88.62 -22.38 21.28
C ASN A 601 -87.13 -22.59 21.63
N THR A 602 -86.19 -22.03 20.87
CA THR A 602 -84.75 -22.00 21.17
C THR A 602 -84.24 -20.62 21.55
N GLY A 603 -85.13 -19.61 21.68
CA GLY A 603 -84.80 -18.24 22.01
C GLY A 603 -84.30 -17.40 20.84
N ALA A 604 -84.38 -17.91 19.61
CA ALA A 604 -83.96 -17.17 18.41
C ALA A 604 -85.08 -16.26 17.90
N ILE A 605 -84.70 -15.05 17.47
CA ILE A 605 -85.66 -14.01 17.04
C ILE A 605 -86.25 -14.35 15.67
N GLN A 606 -87.57 -14.50 15.60
CA GLN A 606 -88.28 -14.76 14.33
C GLN A 606 -88.82 -13.48 13.67
N SER A 607 -89.30 -12.50 14.43
CA SER A 607 -89.87 -11.28 13.86
C SER A 607 -89.85 -10.07 14.80
N CYS A 608 -89.06 -9.06 14.42
CA CYS A 608 -89.09 -7.73 15.02
C CYS A 608 -90.00 -6.73 14.28
N ASN A 609 -90.37 -6.99 13.02
CA ASN A 609 -91.05 -6.03 12.16
C ASN A 609 -92.39 -5.58 12.73
N THR A 610 -92.45 -4.35 13.23
CA THR A 610 -93.70 -3.62 13.33
C THR A 610 -94.06 -3.15 11.93
N THR A 611 -95.27 -3.45 11.46
CA THR A 611 -95.88 -2.67 10.38
C THR A 611 -96.26 -1.31 10.97
N ALA A 612 -95.26 -0.45 11.15
CA ALA A 612 -95.50 0.96 11.39
C ALA A 612 -96.42 1.44 10.26
N TYR A 613 -97.55 2.02 10.62
CA TYR A 613 -98.38 2.72 9.66
C TYR A 613 -97.63 4.01 9.32
N VAL A 614 -96.64 3.88 8.42
CA VAL A 614 -95.95 5.01 7.83
C VAL A 614 -97.04 5.79 7.11
N MET A 615 -97.50 6.85 7.77
CA MET A 615 -98.10 7.98 7.10
C MET A 615 -97.05 8.44 6.10
N THR A 616 -97.17 7.95 4.87
CA THR A 616 -96.38 8.42 3.76
C THR A 616 -96.82 9.85 3.53
N THR A 617 -96.09 10.76 4.17
CA THR A 617 -95.92 12.15 3.75
C THR A 617 -95.17 12.15 2.42
N ALA A 618 -95.78 11.50 1.43
CA ALA A 618 -95.47 11.63 0.03
C ALA A 618 -95.58 13.13 -0.26
N LEU A 619 -94.41 13.76 -0.33
CA LEU A 619 -94.24 15.13 -0.77
C LEU A 619 -95.13 15.31 -2.00
N SER A 620 -96.06 16.26 -1.93
CA SER A 620 -97.06 16.42 -2.98
C SER A 620 -96.35 16.55 -4.34
N PRO A 621 -97.01 16.22 -5.47
CA PRO A 621 -96.36 16.36 -6.77
C PRO A 621 -95.72 17.73 -7.00
N GLY A 622 -96.32 18.80 -6.45
CA GLY A 622 -95.74 20.14 -6.45
C GLY A 622 -94.47 20.31 -5.59
N ALA A 623 -94.36 19.62 -4.45
CA ALA A 623 -93.16 19.64 -3.61
C ALA A 623 -92.01 18.79 -4.19
N LEU A 624 -92.31 17.65 -4.83
CA LEU A 624 -91.33 16.91 -5.63
C LEU A 624 -90.85 17.72 -6.83
N ILE A 625 -91.75 18.39 -7.55
CA ILE A 625 -91.39 19.33 -8.62
C ILE A 625 -90.55 20.49 -8.08
N ALA A 626 -90.88 21.06 -6.92
CA ALA A 626 -90.10 22.13 -6.30
C ALA A 626 -88.67 21.68 -5.95
N LEU A 627 -88.49 20.48 -5.40
CA LEU A 627 -87.15 19.90 -5.17
C LEU A 627 -86.38 19.68 -6.48
N LEU A 628 -87.03 19.16 -7.52
CA LEU A 628 -86.42 18.96 -8.84
C LEU A 628 -86.01 20.30 -9.49
N VAL A 629 -86.83 21.34 -9.31
CA VAL A 629 -86.53 22.72 -9.74
C VAL A 629 -85.37 23.30 -8.92
N CYS A 630 -85.31 23.11 -7.60
CA CYS A 630 -84.17 23.54 -6.78
C CYS A 630 -82.86 22.83 -7.18
N VAL A 631 -82.91 21.54 -7.47
CA VAL A 631 -81.74 20.78 -7.97
C VAL A 631 -81.32 21.28 -9.37
N LEU A 632 -82.26 21.55 -10.28
CA LEU A 632 -81.96 22.16 -11.58
C LEU A 632 -81.38 23.57 -11.44
N ILE A 633 -81.88 24.40 -10.52
CA ILE A 633 -81.32 25.72 -10.22
C ILE A 633 -79.90 25.58 -9.68
N LEU A 634 -79.63 24.66 -8.75
CA LEU A 634 -78.28 24.40 -8.23
C LEU A 634 -77.33 23.92 -9.33
N ILE A 635 -77.76 23.02 -10.23
CA ILE A 635 -76.95 22.57 -11.36
C ILE A 635 -76.62 23.74 -12.30
N VAL A 636 -77.60 24.62 -12.61
CA VAL A 636 -77.35 25.83 -13.40
C VAL A 636 -76.41 26.79 -12.68
N LEU A 637 -76.53 26.95 -11.35
CA LEU A 637 -75.66 27.81 -10.54
C LEU A 637 -74.22 27.28 -10.50
N VAL A 638 -74.03 25.96 -10.35
CA VAL A 638 -72.72 25.31 -10.44
C VAL A 638 -72.12 25.45 -11.85
N LEU A 639 -72.90 25.26 -12.91
CA LEU A 639 -72.44 25.49 -14.28
C LEU A 639 -72.08 26.96 -14.53
N LEU A 640 -72.81 27.91 -13.93
CA LEU A 640 -72.54 29.34 -14.03
C LEU A 640 -71.28 29.74 -13.24
N ILE A 641 -71.04 29.12 -12.07
CA ILE A 641 -69.78 29.24 -11.32
C ILE A 641 -68.61 28.65 -12.12
N LEU A 642 -68.79 27.49 -12.77
CA LEU A 642 -67.74 26.85 -13.58
C LEU A 642 -67.41 27.66 -14.84
N THR A 643 -68.41 28.25 -15.51
CA THR A 643 -68.17 29.13 -16.67
C THR A 643 -67.55 30.46 -16.26
N LEU A 644 -67.96 31.07 -15.13
CA LEU A 644 -67.27 32.25 -14.57
C LEU A 644 -65.83 31.93 -14.16
N LYS A 645 -65.57 30.80 -13.48
CA LYS A 645 -64.21 30.37 -13.09
C LYS A 645 -63.32 30.08 -14.30
N ARG A 646 -63.91 29.58 -15.40
CA ARG A 646 -63.24 29.45 -16.70
C ARG A 646 -62.98 30.80 -17.37
N HIS A 647 -63.88 31.77 -17.26
CA HIS A 647 -63.70 33.11 -17.83
C HIS A 647 -62.70 33.98 -17.03
N HIS A 648 -62.60 33.75 -15.72
CA HIS A 648 -61.69 34.47 -14.83
C HIS A 648 -60.22 34.02 -14.94
N LYS A 649 -59.97 32.84 -15.55
CA LYS A 649 -58.63 32.38 -15.99
C LYS A 649 -58.26 32.86 -17.40
N GLY A 650 -59.06 33.75 -18.02
CA GLY A 650 -58.91 34.16 -19.43
C GLY A 650 -58.17 35.49 -19.67
N HIS A 651 -57.51 36.08 -18.68
CA HIS A 651 -56.72 37.30 -18.83
C HIS A 651 -55.51 37.28 -17.89
N LEU A 652 -54.33 37.65 -18.43
CA LEU A 652 -52.99 37.57 -17.83
C LEU A 652 -52.50 36.10 -17.66
N ALA A 653 -51.39 35.67 -18.26
CA ALA A 653 -50.44 36.35 -19.16
C ALA A 653 -50.04 35.44 -20.34
N ILE A 654 -49.44 36.06 -21.37
CA ILE A 654 -49.11 35.49 -22.69
C ILE A 654 -47.80 36.18 -23.15
N GLU A 655 -46.82 35.51 -23.76
CA GLU A 655 -46.75 34.06 -24.09
C GLU A 655 -46.22 33.28 -22.86
N GLU A 656 -45.08 32.59 -22.70
CA GLU A 656 -43.91 32.09 -23.45
C GLU A 656 -43.56 30.75 -22.70
N ASP A 657 -42.98 29.66 -23.24
CA ASP A 657 -42.40 29.33 -24.55
C ASP A 657 -42.59 27.80 -24.87
N GLU A 658 -41.59 27.12 -25.47
CA GLU A 658 -41.62 25.71 -25.97
C GLU A 658 -41.26 24.60 -24.94
N ASP A 659 -41.29 23.29 -25.25
CA ASP A 659 -42.22 22.34 -25.90
C ASP A 659 -41.54 20.94 -25.81
N MET A 660 -42.23 19.88 -25.36
CA MET A 660 -41.77 18.50 -25.60
C MET A 660 -42.92 17.48 -25.56
N ARG A 661 -42.85 16.49 -26.46
CA ARG A 661 -43.97 15.60 -26.80
C ARG A 661 -43.74 14.14 -26.39
N ASP A 662 -44.70 13.63 -25.63
CA ASP A 662 -45.62 12.55 -26.04
C ASP A 662 -45.09 11.31 -26.83
N ASN A 663 -45.44 10.13 -26.30
CA ASN A 663 -45.54 8.78 -26.94
C ASN A 663 -44.39 7.75 -26.89
N VAL A 664 -44.45 6.90 -25.86
CA VAL A 664 -44.91 5.49 -25.95
C VAL A 664 -44.55 4.66 -27.20
N ILE A 665 -43.88 3.51 -26.97
CA ILE A 665 -44.24 2.15 -27.46
C ILE A 665 -43.55 1.11 -26.55
N LYS A 666 -43.99 -0.16 -26.55
CA LYS A 666 -43.60 -1.15 -25.53
C LYS A 666 -43.47 -2.60 -26.08
N TYR A 667 -42.54 -3.34 -25.46
CA TYR A 667 -42.38 -4.82 -25.37
C TYR A 667 -41.59 -5.63 -26.41
N ASN A 668 -40.90 -6.64 -25.81
CA ASN A 668 -40.19 -7.81 -26.34
C ASN A 668 -38.86 -7.57 -27.08
N ASP A 669 -37.83 -8.42 -26.94
CA ASP A 669 -37.83 -9.84 -26.49
C ASP A 669 -36.71 -10.23 -25.48
N GLU A 670 -36.89 -11.44 -24.90
CA GLU A 670 -35.90 -12.39 -24.32
C GLU A 670 -34.75 -11.95 -23.39
N GLY A 671 -34.57 -12.68 -22.25
CA GLY A 671 -33.22 -13.25 -22.02
C GLY A 671 -32.65 -13.56 -20.63
N GLY A 672 -33.44 -13.78 -19.56
CA GLY A 672 -32.95 -14.44 -18.32
C GLY A 672 -32.20 -13.57 -17.30
N GLY A 673 -32.24 -13.87 -16.00
CA GLY A 673 -32.91 -14.99 -15.32
C GLY A 673 -33.21 -14.68 -13.85
N GLU A 674 -34.15 -15.44 -13.27
CA GLU A 674 -34.70 -15.24 -11.92
C GLU A 674 -33.95 -16.04 -10.84
N GLN A 675 -34.40 -15.84 -9.59
CA GLN A 675 -34.22 -16.65 -8.38
C GLN A 675 -33.07 -16.30 -7.43
N ASP A 676 -33.27 -16.31 -6.10
CA ASP A 676 -34.45 -15.96 -5.26
C ASP A 676 -34.06 -16.23 -3.80
N THR A 677 -34.32 -15.29 -2.87
CA THR A 677 -34.43 -15.53 -1.41
C THR A 677 -33.16 -16.08 -0.70
N GLU A 678 -32.98 -16.10 0.64
CA GLU A 678 -33.81 -15.76 1.81
C GLU A 678 -33.03 -14.89 2.84
N ALA A 679 -33.78 -14.31 3.79
CA ALA A 679 -33.45 -14.05 5.22
C ALA A 679 -32.13 -13.37 5.69
N TYR A 680 -32.29 -12.50 6.70
CA TYR A 680 -31.21 -12.00 7.57
C TYR A 680 -30.85 -13.00 8.68
N ASP A 681 -29.56 -13.07 9.06
CA ASP A 681 -29.11 -13.46 10.41
C ASP A 681 -27.94 -12.55 10.84
N MET A 682 -27.99 -12.02 12.07
CA MET A 682 -26.95 -11.15 12.66
C MET A 682 -26.15 -11.90 13.73
N SER A 683 -25.28 -12.83 13.32
CA SER A 683 -24.55 -13.71 14.25
C SER A 683 -23.06 -13.92 13.93
N ALA A 684 -22.36 -12.88 13.43
CA ALA A 684 -20.95 -12.96 13.01
C ALA A 684 -19.97 -12.01 13.77
N LEU A 685 -20.17 -11.78 15.08
CA LEU A 685 -19.28 -10.93 15.89
C LEU A 685 -18.54 -11.72 17.00
N ARG A 686 -17.64 -12.63 16.61
CA ARG A 686 -16.55 -13.16 17.49
C ARG A 686 -15.55 -14.07 16.76
N SER A 687 -14.36 -14.17 17.37
CA SER A 687 -13.38 -15.27 17.21
C SER A 687 -12.61 -15.39 15.89
N LEU A 688 -11.54 -14.60 15.75
CA LEU A 688 -10.35 -14.97 14.96
C LEU A 688 -9.12 -15.14 15.89
N TYR A 689 -9.08 -16.26 16.60
CA TYR A 689 -7.88 -16.84 17.18
C TYR A 689 -8.05 -18.37 17.21
N ASP A 690 -7.36 -19.07 16.31
CA ASP A 690 -6.70 -20.32 16.70
C ASP A 690 -5.49 -20.59 15.79
N PHE A 691 -4.51 -21.34 16.32
CA PHE A 691 -3.34 -21.81 15.58
C PHE A 691 -3.45 -23.33 15.35
N SER A 692 -2.74 -23.83 14.34
CA SER A 692 -2.75 -25.26 13.99
C SER A 692 -2.24 -26.18 15.12
N GLU A 693 -2.92 -27.31 15.33
CA GLU A 693 -2.58 -28.33 16.33
C GLU A 693 -1.10 -28.76 16.32
N ILE A 694 -0.54 -29.03 17.51
CA ILE A 694 0.43 -30.12 17.71
C ILE A 694 -0.13 -31.06 18.79
N LYS A 695 -0.26 -32.34 18.43
CA LYS A 695 -0.82 -33.39 19.28
C LYS A 695 0.16 -33.83 20.37
N ILE A 696 -0.39 -34.18 21.54
CA ILE A 696 0.00 -35.33 22.37
C ILE A 696 -1.27 -35.83 23.09
N SER A 697 -1.28 -37.10 23.52
CA SER A 697 -2.50 -37.89 23.68
C SER A 697 -2.85 -38.32 25.13
N ASP A 698 -4.13 -38.66 25.28
CA ASP A 698 -4.67 -39.91 25.88
C ASP A 698 -5.41 -39.91 27.25
N ALA A 699 -6.32 -40.90 27.36
CA ALA A 699 -7.00 -41.46 28.55
C ALA A 699 -7.69 -40.47 29.56
N GLY A 700 -9.00 -40.17 29.53
CA GLY A 700 -10.18 -41.04 29.39
C GLY A 700 -10.80 -41.44 30.76
N GLY A 701 -12.15 -41.46 30.94
CA GLY A 701 -12.71 -42.17 32.12
C GLY A 701 -14.09 -41.88 32.78
N GLY A 702 -15.21 -41.73 32.05
CA GLY A 702 -16.54 -42.19 32.53
C GLY A 702 -17.39 -41.34 33.52
N PRO A 703 -18.67 -41.73 33.81
CA PRO A 703 -19.72 -40.79 34.28
C PRO A 703 -20.67 -41.23 35.44
N GLY A 704 -21.48 -40.28 35.95
CA GLY A 704 -22.64 -40.43 36.87
C GLY A 704 -22.88 -39.10 37.63
N ASP A 705 -24.02 -38.39 37.54
CA ASP A 705 -25.43 -38.69 37.93
C ASP A 705 -25.74 -38.48 39.43
N GLY A 706 -26.89 -37.86 39.76
CA GLY A 706 -27.36 -37.62 41.13
C GLY A 706 -27.87 -36.20 41.46
N SER A 707 -29.13 -36.09 41.91
CA SER A 707 -29.84 -34.82 42.23
C SER A 707 -29.90 -34.50 43.74
N GLY A 708 -29.92 -33.20 44.13
CA GLY A 708 -30.88 -32.72 45.14
C GLY A 708 -30.44 -31.87 46.36
N ASN A 709 -30.70 -30.55 46.29
CA ASN A 709 -31.24 -29.67 47.36
C ASN A 709 -30.33 -29.09 48.50
N ASN A 710 -30.82 -27.99 49.11
CA ASN A 710 -30.15 -26.97 49.95
C ASN A 710 -29.68 -27.40 51.38
N GLY A 711 -28.68 -26.70 51.98
CA GLY A 711 -28.27 -27.02 53.37
C GLY A 711 -27.33 -26.16 54.26
N ILE A 712 -26.75 -25.01 53.84
CA ILE A 712 -26.02 -24.02 54.70
C ILE A 712 -24.82 -24.51 55.56
N SER A 713 -23.57 -24.11 55.23
CA SER A 713 -22.63 -23.36 56.11
C SER A 713 -21.13 -23.47 55.70
N THR A 714 -20.34 -22.50 56.18
CA THR A 714 -18.85 -22.43 56.26
C THR A 714 -18.01 -22.33 54.98
N GLU A 715 -16.84 -21.69 55.17
CA GLU A 715 -15.68 -21.51 54.29
C GLU A 715 -15.87 -20.85 52.91
N LEU A 716 -15.46 -19.57 52.85
CA LEU A 716 -15.12 -18.85 51.62
C LEU A 716 -13.64 -19.08 51.27
N HIS A 717 -13.26 -18.82 50.01
CA HIS A 717 -11.98 -19.18 49.37
C HIS A 717 -11.85 -20.68 49.01
N SER A 718 -11.38 -21.06 47.82
CA SER A 718 -11.02 -20.26 46.63
C SER A 718 -11.17 -21.06 45.34
N LEU A 719 -11.42 -20.36 44.23
CA LEU A 719 -11.19 -20.87 42.87
C LEU A 719 -9.92 -20.21 42.30
N PRO A 720 -9.21 -20.85 41.35
CA PRO A 720 -7.85 -20.45 41.02
C PRO A 720 -7.77 -19.10 40.30
N GLN A 721 -6.94 -18.19 40.81
CA GLN A 721 -6.41 -17.11 39.99
C GLN A 721 -5.44 -17.71 38.97
N TRP A 722 -5.80 -17.65 37.68
CA TRP A 722 -4.82 -17.64 36.61
C TRP A 722 -3.86 -16.46 36.82
N PHE A 723 -2.60 -16.64 36.44
CA PHE A 723 -1.46 -15.85 36.91
C PHE A 723 -1.65 -14.32 36.83
N GLN A 724 -1.44 -13.65 37.96
CA GLN A 724 -0.90 -12.29 37.93
C GLN A 724 0.45 -12.35 37.18
N LYS A 725 0.63 -11.49 36.17
CA LYS A 725 1.99 -11.14 35.74
C LYS A 725 2.71 -10.50 36.94
N PRO A 726 4.00 -10.77 37.17
CA PRO A 726 4.77 -9.96 38.10
C PRO A 726 4.82 -8.52 37.57
N ASP A 727 4.77 -7.54 38.48
CA ASP A 727 5.16 -6.18 38.14
C ASP A 727 6.59 -6.21 37.59
N LEU A 728 6.79 -5.61 36.43
CA LEU A 728 8.12 -5.42 35.86
C LEU A 728 8.86 -4.43 36.75
N ASP A 729 9.84 -4.91 37.51
CA ASP A 729 10.65 -4.04 38.36
C ASP A 729 11.54 -3.13 37.51
N PHE A 730 11.04 -1.91 37.28
CA PHE A 730 11.75 -0.85 36.59
C PHE A 730 13.01 -0.37 37.33
N SER A 731 13.31 -0.84 38.55
CA SER A 731 14.59 -0.56 39.23
C SER A 731 15.79 -0.96 38.36
N MET A 732 15.75 -2.13 37.72
CA MET A 732 16.85 -2.62 36.88
C MET A 732 17.07 -1.75 35.63
N PHE A 733 16.01 -1.20 35.06
CA PHE A 733 16.12 -0.23 33.96
C PHE A 733 16.58 1.14 34.45
N ARG A 734 16.10 1.60 35.62
CA ARG A 734 16.52 2.86 36.23
C ARG A 734 18.02 2.83 36.53
N ASP A 735 18.52 1.76 37.14
CA ASP A 735 19.94 1.59 37.44
C ASP A 735 20.78 1.41 36.17
N TYR A 736 20.28 0.72 35.13
CA TYR A 736 20.94 0.63 33.83
C TYR A 736 21.08 2.01 33.18
N ILE A 737 20.01 2.81 33.15
CA ILE A 737 19.98 4.15 32.58
C ILE A 737 20.87 5.09 33.40
N SER A 738 20.74 5.12 34.73
CA SER A 738 21.59 5.95 35.60
C SER A 738 23.08 5.59 35.46
N LYS A 739 23.40 4.30 35.33
CA LYS A 739 24.77 3.83 35.06
C LYS A 739 25.26 4.24 33.68
N LYS A 740 24.40 4.24 32.65
CA LYS A 740 24.75 4.69 31.30
C LYS A 740 24.91 6.20 31.19
N VAL A 741 24.08 6.98 31.88
CA VAL A 741 24.24 8.44 32.00
C VAL A 741 25.54 8.77 32.71
N GLY A 742 25.83 8.13 33.86
CA GLY A 742 27.10 8.32 34.57
C GLY A 742 28.32 7.98 33.69
N GLN A 743 28.28 6.86 32.95
CA GLN A 743 29.32 6.50 31.98
C GLN A 743 29.49 7.53 30.84
N ALA A 744 28.45 8.28 30.49
CA ALA A 744 28.48 9.32 29.46
C ALA A 744 28.77 10.73 30.01
N ASP A 745 28.65 10.95 31.33
CA ASP A 745 29.12 12.15 32.05
C ASP A 745 30.61 12.07 32.43
N GLU A 746 31.18 10.86 32.54
CA GLU A 746 32.60 10.63 32.84
C GLU A 746 33.51 10.48 31.60
N ASP A 747 32.95 10.44 30.38
CA ASP A 747 33.73 10.31 29.14
C ASP A 747 34.24 11.65 28.60
N PHE A 748 35.48 11.99 28.95
CA PHE A 748 36.19 13.18 28.49
C PHE A 748 36.68 13.13 27.03
N SER A 749 36.43 12.04 26.28
CA SER A 749 36.88 11.90 24.89
C SER A 749 35.87 12.40 23.86
N VAL A 750 34.61 12.61 24.25
CA VAL A 750 33.55 13.08 23.36
C VAL A 750 33.52 14.63 23.31
N PRO A 751 33.71 15.26 22.14
CA PRO A 751 33.66 16.72 22.04
C PRO A 751 32.21 17.26 22.13
N PRO A 752 31.98 18.41 22.78
CA PRO A 752 30.66 19.00 22.92
C PRO A 752 30.20 19.67 21.60
N TYR A 753 29.44 18.94 20.80
CA TYR A 753 28.75 19.49 19.64
C TYR A 753 27.49 20.25 20.05
N ASP A 754 27.68 21.52 20.43
CA ASP A 754 26.60 22.50 20.54
C ASP A 754 27.09 23.89 20.09
N SER A 755 27.48 23.97 18.82
CA SER A 755 28.10 25.16 18.22
C SER A 755 27.04 26.09 17.63
N PHE A 756 26.60 27.07 18.42
CA PHE A 756 25.82 28.22 17.92
C PHE A 756 26.59 28.97 16.84
N GLN A 757 26.21 28.77 15.57
CA GLN A 757 26.69 29.59 14.46
C GLN A 757 25.89 30.90 14.38
N THR A 758 26.50 32.00 14.81
CA THR A 758 25.94 33.34 14.65
C THR A 758 26.17 33.87 13.24
N TYR A 759 25.11 33.93 12.44
CA TYR A 759 25.15 34.57 11.12
C TYR A 759 25.16 36.10 11.26
N ALA A 760 26.25 36.73 10.81
CA ALA A 760 26.49 38.16 10.98
C ALA A 760 26.25 38.95 9.66
N PHE A 761 24.99 39.06 9.23
CA PHE A 761 24.60 40.04 8.20
C PHE A 761 23.11 40.41 8.27
N GLU A 762 22.81 41.60 8.79
CA GLU A 762 21.54 42.31 8.55
C GLU A 762 21.81 43.68 7.92
N GLY A 763 20.87 44.12 7.08
CA GLY A 763 21.02 45.30 6.24
C GLY A 763 20.90 46.63 7.01
N SER A 764 21.55 47.66 6.48
CA SER A 764 21.50 49.01 7.05
C SER A 764 20.11 49.65 6.88
N ASN A 765 19.24 49.56 7.89
CA ASN A 765 18.36 50.65 8.38
C ASN A 765 17.33 50.15 9.42
N SER A 766 17.68 50.15 10.70
CA SER A 766 16.73 50.19 11.82
C SER A 766 17.42 50.73 13.09
N PRO A 767 16.90 51.79 13.74
CA PRO A 767 17.51 52.32 14.96
C PRO A 767 17.18 51.43 16.17
N ALA A 768 18.21 50.84 16.78
CA ALA A 768 18.07 49.86 17.86
C ALA A 768 17.67 50.48 19.22
N ALA A 769 16.40 50.86 19.37
CA ALA A 769 15.82 51.29 20.66
C ALA A 769 14.27 51.23 20.70
N SER A 770 13.64 50.09 20.37
CA SER A 770 12.16 49.97 20.48
C SER A 770 11.64 48.52 20.65
N LEU A 771 11.96 47.87 21.78
CA LEU A 771 11.26 46.66 22.22
C LEU A 771 10.15 47.02 23.22
N SER A 772 9.05 47.59 22.71
CA SER A 772 7.92 48.07 23.52
C SER A 772 6.57 47.62 22.95
N SER A 773 6.45 46.31 22.67
CA SER A 773 5.24 45.69 22.08
C SER A 773 4.94 44.27 22.57
N ILE A 774 5.41 43.87 23.77
CA ILE A 774 4.90 42.69 24.49
C ILE A 774 4.54 43.11 25.92
N ASN A 775 3.35 43.68 26.07
CA ASN A 775 2.70 43.93 27.37
C ASN A 775 1.42 43.10 27.42
N THR A 776 1.53 41.82 27.72
CA THR A 776 0.37 40.96 27.99
C THR A 776 0.20 40.84 29.50
N TRP A 777 -0.82 41.51 30.04
CA TRP A 777 -1.16 41.44 31.46
C TRP A 777 -1.63 40.03 31.82
N SER A 778 -0.99 39.40 32.81
CA SER A 778 -1.58 38.31 33.59
C SER A 778 -1.27 38.54 35.07
N THR A 779 -2.32 38.70 35.89
CA THR A 779 -2.21 39.12 37.29
C THR A 779 -2.33 37.94 38.26
N THR A 780 -1.32 37.07 38.27
CA THR A 780 -1.10 36.09 39.34
C THR A 780 0.38 36.00 39.68
N SER A 781 0.72 36.26 40.95
CA SER A 781 2.10 36.24 41.44
C SER A 781 2.55 34.83 41.76
N SER A 782 3.17 34.15 40.79
CA SER A 782 4.02 32.99 41.01
C SER A 782 5.37 33.22 40.33
N GLU A 783 6.42 33.47 41.12
CA GLU A 783 7.80 33.46 40.61
C GLU A 783 8.08 32.07 40.02
N GLN A 784 8.47 32.00 38.74
CA GLN A 784 8.87 30.74 38.12
C GLN A 784 10.26 30.36 38.66
N ASP A 785 10.28 29.51 39.70
CA ASP A 785 11.53 29.08 40.31
C ASP A 785 12.26 28.04 39.45
N PHE A 786 13.21 28.53 38.64
CA PHE A 786 14.09 27.70 37.82
C PHE A 786 15.24 27.04 38.61
N SER A 787 15.25 27.09 39.96
CA SER A 787 16.27 26.47 40.80
C SER A 787 16.49 24.98 40.50
N TYR A 788 15.41 24.26 40.12
CA TYR A 788 15.43 22.83 39.80
C TYR A 788 16.40 22.46 38.67
N LEU A 789 16.72 23.38 37.75
CA LEU A 789 17.67 23.13 36.66
C LEU A 789 19.07 22.76 37.16
N ASN A 790 19.44 23.20 38.38
CA ASN A 790 20.71 22.80 39.00
C ASN A 790 20.75 21.32 39.42
N SER A 791 19.59 20.66 39.55
CA SER A 791 19.50 19.23 39.90
C SER A 791 19.68 18.29 38.70
N TRP A 792 19.61 18.82 37.47
CA TRP A 792 19.68 18.04 36.22
C TRP A 792 21.11 17.71 35.77
N GLY A 793 22.13 18.07 36.55
CA GLY A 793 23.53 17.72 36.32
C GLY A 793 24.40 18.86 35.77
N PRO A 794 25.72 18.64 35.59
CA PRO A 794 26.67 19.71 35.33
C PRO A 794 26.41 20.51 34.04
N ARG A 795 25.86 19.83 33.01
CA ARG A 795 25.61 20.38 31.67
C ARG A 795 24.60 21.55 31.69
N PHE A 796 23.60 21.49 32.58
CA PHE A 796 22.51 22.47 32.63
C PHE A 796 22.83 23.74 33.45
N ARG A 797 24.03 23.84 34.05
CA ARG A 797 24.42 24.99 34.89
C ARG A 797 24.38 26.34 34.16
N GLN A 798 24.72 26.39 32.87
CA GLN A 798 24.63 27.65 32.12
C GLN A 798 23.18 28.10 31.91
N LEU A 799 22.25 27.18 31.57
CA LEU A 799 20.82 27.51 31.54
C LEU A 799 20.33 27.96 32.93
N ALA A 800 20.67 27.23 33.99
CA ALA A 800 20.26 27.59 35.34
C ALA A 800 20.73 29.01 35.73
N VAL A 801 21.96 29.40 35.38
CA VAL A 801 22.49 30.76 35.61
C VAL A 801 21.79 31.83 34.76
N MET A 802 21.38 31.52 33.52
CA MET A 802 20.60 32.45 32.69
C MET A 802 19.20 32.69 33.26
N TYR A 803 18.47 31.63 33.61
CA TYR A 803 17.06 31.71 34.04
C TYR A 803 16.86 32.10 35.52
N THR A 804 17.85 31.91 36.39
CA THR A 804 17.79 32.41 37.80
C THR A 804 18.15 33.89 37.95
N GLY A 805 18.77 34.49 36.93
CA GLY A 805 18.98 35.92 36.81
C GLY A 805 20.12 36.50 37.64
N HIS A 806 20.85 37.45 37.05
CA HIS A 806 21.81 38.27 37.79
C HIS A 806 21.07 39.26 38.72
N LYS A 807 20.86 38.88 39.99
CA LYS A 807 20.78 39.88 41.08
C LYS A 807 22.18 40.46 41.31
N GLY A 808 22.57 41.37 40.42
CA GLY A 808 23.85 42.06 40.46
C GLY A 808 24.04 42.86 41.75
N GLN A 809 25.27 42.88 42.26
CA GLN A 809 25.64 43.70 43.40
C GLN A 809 25.87 45.14 42.94
N GLU A 810 24.97 46.08 43.27
CA GLU A 810 25.31 47.51 43.12
C GLU A 810 24.58 48.42 44.13
N GLU A 811 24.84 48.23 45.43
CA GLU A 811 24.62 49.30 46.42
C GLU A 811 25.58 49.16 47.62
N SER A 812 26.68 49.92 47.62
CA SER A 812 27.34 50.52 48.82
C SER A 812 28.76 51.05 48.54
N LYS A 813 28.86 52.34 48.21
CA LYS A 813 29.94 53.21 48.69
C LYS A 813 29.42 54.64 48.82
N GLU A 814 29.84 55.31 49.89
CA GLU A 814 29.16 56.47 50.46
C GLU A 814 29.34 57.77 49.65
N SER A 815 28.25 58.40 49.20
CA SER A 815 27.91 59.81 49.47
C SER A 815 26.55 60.22 48.89
#